data_AF-A0A269PLT8-F1
#
_entry.id   AF-A0A269PLT8-F1
#
_cell.length_a   1.000
_cell.length_b   1.000
_cell.length_c   1.000
_cell.angle_alpha   90.00
_cell.angle_beta   90.00
_cell.angle_gamma   90.00
#
_symmetry.space_group_name_H-M   'P 1'
#
loop_
_entity.id
_entity.type
_entity.pdbx_description
1 polymer ?
#
loop_
_entity_poly.entity_id
_entity_poly.type
_entity_poly.pdbx_seq_one_letter_code
_entity_poly.pdbx_strand_id
1 'polypeptide(L)'
;MHLNTLLDNKDFKDKQHKIRRAFAPYSKDIGVDGNELSTVIILLNLTFKKSEISDLTNPDTATELLKNTVLFDKCVNEVQWFHTHNLKYPEIRVSHQRIIAPKLDYYRGVITSESEPTLLGWSHNSAEVNHAKLFSAGFIWQNKPTNLARLLIKKELCWMDCLVKLGLTKKRLKLLCQQLTDSLPNVDFPDEVSQFSNQLMLLIGDTYCAVTPVVSHNLLVKIQQLSVEHKLRTAIVEHSRPTNVGDLATSLGGNVRVMRYLPTVFNSDEFTYKENMLKKSFKQSGCFNHKAIRSRAFTNALQVISGESDAITHKLRRKARVAALRLIREQLSDWLTPLIEWRLDYKENSNNELNQQTLEVEFLKATHSELQSLLNEFSRVLNEQFQYNKYTQRYAFHPDLMAPLKSQLKWLLTWIGKSDKYCEAPQSKIVYLYFSDLRVFDANALANPYIKGIPSLSALGGWSHNFQRKVNNILGTELTVIGTAWFIQNYNLVAGKNLPEPSILTSKRKPSTVKSSGIIDTKKCDMTMGLVLRVYIDNPERLQSALIKAAFPSKFAGGCMHPPSLYENKEWCHIYHDSNELFSKLSRLPRNGCWVYPSDKTADNLEQLADTLKLNPRLKPASLGFVALEPMKYRENAIADLHCYAEPAIGLVNCISPITVRLNGVKSFLNKAFWQLNIEKDAMLMKIAKFE
;
A
#
# COMPACT_ATOMS: atom_id res chain seq x y z
N MET A 1 -23.90 17.66 -0.75
CA MET A 1 -23.92 19.04 -0.23
C MET A 1 -24.19 19.95 -1.42
N HIS A 2 -25.14 20.88 -1.31
CA HIS A 2 -25.53 21.77 -2.40
C HIS A 2 -24.98 23.17 -2.19
N LEU A 3 -24.66 23.90 -3.26
CA LEU A 3 -24.13 25.26 -3.20
C LEU A 3 -25.04 26.21 -2.40
N ASN A 4 -26.37 26.08 -2.51
CA ASN A 4 -27.34 26.86 -1.72
C ASN A 4 -27.02 26.85 -0.22
N THR A 5 -26.74 25.67 0.34
CA THR A 5 -26.43 25.52 1.77
C THR A 5 -25.17 26.28 2.20
N LEU A 6 -24.24 26.53 1.28
CA LEU A 6 -23.06 27.35 1.54
C LEU A 6 -23.36 28.84 1.42
N LEU A 7 -24.21 29.22 0.46
CA LEU A 7 -24.58 30.61 0.21
C LEU A 7 -25.43 31.20 1.35
N ASP A 8 -26.25 30.37 2.00
CA ASP A 8 -27.13 30.73 3.12
C ASP A 8 -26.38 30.94 4.45
N ASN A 9 -25.08 30.70 4.51
CA ASN A 9 -24.29 30.87 5.72
C ASN A 9 -24.16 32.35 6.11
N LYS A 10 -24.65 32.70 7.31
CA LYS A 10 -24.68 34.07 7.83
C LYS A 10 -23.31 34.61 8.23
N ASP A 11 -22.37 33.73 8.61
CA ASP A 11 -21.00 34.16 8.90
C ASP A 11 -20.24 34.32 7.57
N PHE A 12 -19.93 35.57 7.23
CA PHE A 12 -19.21 35.90 6.01
C PHE A 12 -17.84 35.22 5.92
N LYS A 13 -17.04 35.22 7.00
CA LYS A 13 -15.68 34.64 6.96
C LYS A 13 -15.74 33.13 6.77
N ASP A 14 -16.64 32.47 7.49
CA ASP A 14 -16.85 31.03 7.39
C ASP A 14 -17.46 30.63 6.04
N LYS A 15 -18.39 31.43 5.49
CA LYS A 15 -18.94 31.26 4.14
C LYS A 15 -17.84 31.23 3.09
N GLN A 16 -16.97 32.26 3.05
CA GLN A 16 -15.88 32.34 2.08
C GLN A 16 -14.89 31.18 2.23
N HIS A 17 -14.57 30.80 3.47
CA HIS A 17 -13.68 29.67 3.73
C HIS A 17 -14.29 28.34 3.25
N LYS A 18 -15.57 28.08 3.55
CA LYS A 18 -16.28 26.87 3.12
C LYS A 18 -16.43 26.80 1.60
N ILE A 19 -16.69 27.91 0.92
CA ILE A 19 -16.74 27.97 -0.55
C ILE A 19 -15.38 27.59 -1.15
N ARG A 20 -14.28 28.22 -0.68
CA ARG A 20 -12.92 27.86 -1.16
C ARG A 20 -12.60 26.38 -0.94
N ARG A 21 -12.98 25.85 0.22
CA ARG A 21 -12.78 24.44 0.56
C ARG A 21 -13.62 23.52 -0.31
N ALA A 22 -14.84 23.91 -0.69
CA ALA A 22 -15.76 23.09 -1.47
C ALA A 22 -15.33 22.93 -2.94
N PHE A 23 -14.64 23.93 -3.50
CA PHE A 23 -14.04 23.88 -4.84
C PHE A 23 -12.57 23.44 -4.83
N ALA A 24 -12.04 22.99 -3.69
CA ALA A 24 -10.69 22.47 -3.62
C ALA A 24 -10.65 21.02 -4.15
N PRO A 25 -9.57 20.58 -4.82
CA PRO A 25 -9.50 19.25 -5.43
C PRO A 25 -9.61 18.10 -4.42
N TYR A 26 -9.28 18.30 -3.15
CA TYR A 26 -9.35 17.25 -2.13
C TYR A 26 -10.74 17.11 -1.47
N SER A 27 -11.67 18.04 -1.69
CA SER A 27 -13.03 17.94 -1.16
C SER A 27 -13.89 17.04 -2.04
N LYS A 28 -15.04 16.61 -1.50
CA LYS A 28 -16.08 16.02 -2.34
C LYS A 28 -16.74 17.12 -3.14
N ASP A 29 -16.99 16.85 -4.41
CA ASP A 29 -17.69 17.76 -5.30
C ASP A 29 -19.07 18.15 -4.74
N ILE A 30 -19.43 19.41 -4.91
CA ILE A 30 -20.72 19.96 -4.47
C ILE A 30 -21.71 20.02 -5.63
N GLY A 31 -23.00 19.83 -5.33
CA GLY A 31 -24.08 19.99 -6.31
C GLY A 31 -24.39 21.46 -6.55
N VAL A 32 -24.41 21.88 -7.82
CA VAL A 32 -24.61 23.29 -8.22
C VAL A 32 -25.89 23.54 -9.02
N ASP A 33 -26.76 22.54 -9.14
CA ASP A 33 -28.03 22.63 -9.88
C ASP A 33 -28.87 23.84 -9.43
N GLY A 34 -29.30 24.66 -10.39
CA GLY A 34 -30.08 25.88 -10.16
C GLY A 34 -29.28 27.09 -9.66
N ASN A 35 -27.96 26.97 -9.53
CA ASN A 35 -27.04 28.04 -9.12
C ASN A 35 -25.88 28.23 -10.10
N GLU A 36 -26.16 28.05 -11.39
CA GLU A 36 -25.15 28.10 -12.45
C GLU A 36 -24.43 29.45 -12.48
N LEU A 37 -25.19 30.57 -12.43
CA LEU A 37 -24.62 31.92 -12.45
C LEU A 37 -23.73 32.19 -11.23
N SER A 38 -24.20 31.85 -10.03
CA SER A 38 -23.43 31.99 -8.78
C SER A 38 -22.14 31.15 -8.82
N THR A 39 -22.20 29.96 -9.42
CA THR A 39 -21.04 29.09 -9.59
C THR A 39 -20.01 29.74 -10.51
N VAL A 40 -20.42 30.28 -11.66
CA VAL A 40 -19.51 30.98 -12.59
C VAL A 40 -18.84 32.17 -11.91
N ILE A 41 -19.59 32.98 -11.15
CA ILE A 41 -19.05 34.11 -10.38
C ILE A 41 -17.97 33.63 -9.41
N ILE A 42 -18.26 32.58 -8.63
CA ILE A 42 -17.30 32.01 -7.68
C ILE A 42 -16.04 31.51 -8.40
N LEU A 43 -16.18 30.78 -9.51
CA LEU A 43 -15.04 30.24 -10.26
C LEU A 43 -14.14 31.34 -10.84
N LEU A 44 -14.73 32.41 -11.38
CA LEU A 44 -13.99 33.58 -11.86
C LEU A 44 -13.22 34.25 -10.71
N ASN A 45 -13.88 34.44 -9.57
CA ASN A 45 -13.28 35.07 -8.40
C ASN A 45 -12.21 34.19 -7.70
N LEU A 46 -12.25 32.86 -7.88
CA LEU A 46 -11.24 31.94 -7.34
C LEU A 46 -9.86 32.07 -8.02
N THR A 47 -9.78 32.74 -9.17
CA THR A 47 -8.53 32.99 -9.90
C THR A 47 -7.63 34.03 -9.23
N PHE A 48 -8.21 34.89 -8.38
CA PHE A 48 -7.45 35.86 -7.59
C PHE A 48 -6.86 35.23 -6.34
N LYS A 49 -5.76 35.81 -5.86
CA LYS A 49 -5.17 35.37 -4.58
C LYS A 49 -6.13 35.71 -3.43
N LYS A 50 -6.02 34.96 -2.34
CA LYS A 50 -6.82 35.20 -1.12
C LYS A 50 -6.62 36.62 -0.55
N SER A 51 -5.46 37.23 -0.78
CA SER A 51 -5.16 38.61 -0.39
C SER A 51 -5.81 39.68 -1.27
N GLU A 52 -6.19 39.32 -2.51
CA GLU A 52 -6.71 40.25 -3.52
C GLU A 52 -8.24 40.33 -3.50
N ILE A 53 -8.92 39.25 -3.07
CA ILE A 53 -10.39 39.20 -3.04
C ILE A 53 -10.92 38.65 -1.71
N SER A 54 -11.80 39.43 -1.09
CA SER A 54 -12.49 39.07 0.16
C SER A 54 -13.81 38.35 -0.07
N ASP A 55 -14.56 38.72 -1.11
CA ASP A 55 -15.87 38.13 -1.45
C ASP A 55 -15.83 37.37 -2.78
N LEU A 56 -16.00 36.04 -2.72
CA LEU A 56 -16.09 35.20 -3.92
C LEU A 56 -17.45 35.28 -4.63
N THR A 57 -18.46 35.86 -4.00
CA THR A 57 -19.82 35.96 -4.57
C THR A 57 -20.09 37.31 -5.26
N ASN A 58 -19.09 38.20 -5.32
CA ASN A 58 -19.24 39.51 -5.94
C ASN A 58 -19.28 39.40 -7.50
N PRO A 59 -20.38 39.82 -8.16
CA PRO A 59 -20.49 39.80 -9.62
C PRO A 59 -19.62 40.84 -10.33
N ASP A 60 -19.29 41.95 -9.68
CA ASP A 60 -18.55 43.05 -10.30
C ASP A 60 -17.10 42.63 -10.59
N THR A 61 -16.45 42.01 -9.61
CA THR A 61 -15.08 41.48 -9.75
C THR A 61 -15.00 40.37 -10.81
N ALA A 62 -16.04 39.54 -10.91
CA ALA A 62 -16.13 38.51 -11.93
C ALA A 62 -16.26 39.12 -13.34
N THR A 63 -17.03 40.19 -13.46
CA THR A 63 -17.20 40.96 -14.71
C THR A 63 -15.91 41.68 -15.12
N GLU A 64 -15.18 42.25 -14.16
CA GLU A 64 -13.88 42.87 -14.40
C GLU A 64 -12.85 41.88 -14.95
N LEU A 65 -12.80 40.65 -14.40
CA LEU A 65 -11.91 39.61 -14.90
C LEU A 65 -12.24 39.22 -16.35
N LEU A 66 -13.52 39.09 -16.69
CA LEU A 66 -13.93 38.77 -18.06
C LEU A 66 -13.61 39.89 -19.06
N LYS A 67 -13.63 41.15 -18.63
CA LYS A 67 -13.22 42.30 -19.45
C LYS A 67 -11.70 42.37 -19.62
N ASN A 68 -10.93 41.87 -18.65
CA ASN A 68 -9.47 41.81 -18.72
C ASN A 68 -9.02 40.63 -19.59
N THR A 69 -8.88 40.89 -20.90
CA THR A 69 -8.49 39.87 -21.89
C THR A 69 -7.18 39.19 -21.55
N VAL A 70 -6.18 39.93 -21.05
CA VAL A 70 -4.87 39.35 -20.71
C VAL A 70 -4.99 38.34 -19.57
N LEU A 71 -5.71 38.70 -18.50
CA LEU A 71 -5.88 37.83 -17.35
C LEU A 71 -6.74 36.60 -17.68
N PHE A 72 -7.82 36.81 -18.42
CA PHE A 72 -8.70 35.73 -18.85
C PHE A 72 -7.96 34.74 -19.75
N ASP A 73 -7.12 35.23 -20.66
CA ASP A 73 -6.39 34.38 -21.61
C ASP A 73 -5.32 33.54 -20.91
N LYS A 74 -4.74 34.02 -19.80
CA LYS A 74 -3.92 33.17 -18.93
C LYS A 74 -4.71 31.97 -18.40
N CYS A 75 -5.92 32.19 -17.90
CA CYS A 75 -6.76 31.09 -17.42
C CYS A 75 -7.06 30.07 -18.52
N VAL A 76 -7.32 30.54 -19.75
CA VAL A 76 -7.56 29.65 -20.91
C VAL A 76 -6.32 28.84 -21.26
N ASN A 77 -5.14 29.47 -21.29
CA ASN A 77 -3.88 28.82 -21.62
C ASN A 77 -3.50 27.72 -20.62
N GLU A 78 -3.97 27.78 -19.37
CA GLU A 78 -3.67 26.76 -18.37
C GLU A 78 -4.44 25.45 -18.55
N VAL A 79 -5.49 25.43 -19.38
CA VAL A 79 -6.25 24.20 -19.71
C VAL A 79 -5.36 23.17 -20.40
N GLN A 80 -4.35 23.62 -21.16
CA GLN A 80 -3.39 22.72 -21.81
C GLN A 80 -2.51 21.94 -20.80
N TRP A 81 -2.56 22.24 -19.50
CA TRP A 81 -1.79 21.55 -18.46
C TRP A 81 -2.65 20.67 -17.56
N PHE A 82 -3.92 20.45 -17.94
CA PHE A 82 -4.77 19.48 -17.28
C PHE A 82 -4.29 18.06 -17.54
N HIS A 83 -4.41 17.21 -16.52
CA HIS A 83 -3.92 15.84 -16.59
C HIS A 83 -4.84 14.89 -15.82
N THR A 84 -4.86 13.62 -16.24
CA THR A 84 -5.41 12.53 -15.41
C THR A 84 -4.34 11.94 -14.49
N HIS A 85 -3.08 11.97 -14.94
CA HIS A 85 -1.92 11.48 -14.18
C HIS A 85 -0.84 12.56 -14.05
N ASN A 86 -0.35 12.78 -12.83
CA ASN A 86 0.61 13.83 -12.54
C ASN A 86 2.05 13.33 -12.73
N LEU A 87 2.69 13.75 -13.82
CA LEU A 87 4.09 13.47 -14.11
C LEU A 87 5.08 14.16 -13.16
N LYS A 88 4.68 15.28 -12.53
CA LYS A 88 5.53 16.02 -11.58
C LYS A 88 5.49 15.47 -10.17
N TYR A 89 4.70 14.42 -9.91
CA TYR A 89 4.61 13.84 -8.58
C TYR A 89 5.61 12.67 -8.44
N PRO A 90 6.55 12.70 -7.47
CA PRO A 90 6.90 13.79 -6.56
C PRO A 90 8.00 14.73 -7.11
N GLU A 91 8.53 14.48 -8.31
CA GLU A 91 9.64 15.23 -8.92
C GLU A 91 9.17 16.45 -9.73
N ILE A 92 9.29 17.63 -9.12
CA ILE A 92 8.81 18.91 -9.69
C ILE A 92 9.54 19.39 -10.94
N ARG A 93 10.72 18.80 -11.26
CA ARG A 93 11.53 19.20 -12.41
C ARG A 93 11.01 18.68 -13.75
N VAL A 94 10.12 17.69 -13.75
CA VAL A 94 9.41 17.31 -14.98
C VAL A 94 8.63 18.53 -15.47
N SER A 95 8.83 18.91 -16.73
CA SER A 95 8.33 20.17 -17.28
C SER A 95 7.81 19.95 -18.69
N HIS A 96 6.81 20.74 -19.08
CA HIS A 96 6.23 20.75 -20.43
C HIS A 96 5.67 19.40 -20.92
N GLN A 97 5.32 18.52 -19.99
CA GLN A 97 4.74 17.21 -20.28
C GLN A 97 3.49 16.98 -19.43
N ARG A 98 2.47 16.36 -20.01
CA ARG A 98 1.23 15.96 -19.32
C ARG A 98 0.77 14.59 -19.79
N ILE A 99 -0.11 13.95 -19.01
CA ILE A 99 -0.78 12.71 -19.42
C ILE A 99 -2.29 12.86 -19.25
N ILE A 100 -3.01 12.64 -20.33
CA ILE A 100 -4.45 12.39 -20.35
C ILE A 100 -4.63 10.96 -20.83
N ALA A 101 -4.67 10.03 -19.89
CA ALA A 101 -4.91 8.62 -20.16
C ALA A 101 -6.42 8.31 -20.28
N PRO A 102 -6.80 7.33 -21.12
CA PRO A 102 -8.15 6.78 -21.11
C PRO A 102 -8.47 6.09 -19.78
N LYS A 103 -9.75 5.74 -19.58
CA LYS A 103 -10.14 4.92 -18.43
C LYS A 103 -9.53 3.52 -18.59
N LEU A 104 -8.88 3.04 -17.53
CA LEU A 104 -8.28 1.71 -17.47
C LEU A 104 -9.33 0.59 -17.51
N ASP A 105 -8.89 -0.60 -17.92
CA ASP A 105 -9.66 -1.83 -17.78
C ASP A 105 -9.77 -2.28 -16.33
N TYR A 106 -10.88 -2.94 -15.99
CA TYR A 106 -11.11 -3.50 -14.67
C TYR A 106 -10.32 -4.79 -14.45
N TYR A 107 -9.51 -4.82 -13.39
CA TYR A 107 -8.79 -6.01 -12.93
C TYR A 107 -9.24 -6.38 -11.52
N ARG A 108 -9.82 -7.57 -11.38
CA ARG A 108 -10.38 -8.04 -10.11
C ARG A 108 -9.33 -8.07 -8.99
N GLY A 109 -9.66 -7.46 -7.86
CA GLY A 109 -8.79 -7.40 -6.67
C GLY A 109 -7.59 -6.49 -6.80
N VAL A 110 -7.59 -5.64 -7.82
CA VAL A 110 -6.57 -4.63 -8.09
C VAL A 110 -7.26 -3.27 -8.12
N ILE A 111 -6.75 -2.34 -7.32
CA ILE A 111 -7.27 -0.98 -7.24
C ILE A 111 -6.33 -0.07 -8.02
N THR A 112 -6.88 0.56 -9.05
CA THR A 112 -6.28 1.63 -9.86
C THR A 112 -7.30 2.76 -10.01
N SER A 113 -7.01 3.74 -10.85
CA SER A 113 -7.95 4.82 -11.17
C SER A 113 -9.23 4.38 -11.88
N GLU A 114 -9.32 3.12 -12.34
CA GLU A 114 -10.54 2.57 -12.94
C GLU A 114 -11.76 2.67 -12.01
N SER A 115 -11.54 2.41 -10.72
CA SER A 115 -12.63 2.30 -9.75
C SER A 115 -13.27 3.64 -9.37
N GLU A 116 -12.72 4.75 -9.87
CA GLU A 116 -13.10 6.11 -9.50
C GLU A 116 -13.49 6.94 -10.75
N PRO A 117 -14.36 7.96 -10.62
CA PRO A 117 -14.83 8.75 -11.76
C PRO A 117 -13.73 9.64 -12.33
N THR A 118 -13.63 9.79 -13.66
CA THR A 118 -12.54 10.56 -14.29
C THR A 118 -12.54 12.04 -13.87
N LEU A 119 -11.58 12.40 -13.02
CA LEU A 119 -11.27 13.76 -12.60
C LEU A 119 -9.97 14.27 -13.24
N LEU A 120 -9.93 15.56 -13.55
CA LEU A 120 -8.75 16.23 -14.08
C LEU A 120 -8.09 17.04 -12.98
N GLY A 121 -6.78 16.87 -12.83
CA GLY A 121 -5.93 17.77 -12.05
C GLY A 121 -5.22 18.77 -12.93
N TRP A 122 -4.44 19.67 -12.32
CA TRP A 122 -3.59 20.61 -13.03
C TRP A 122 -2.17 20.62 -12.47
N SER A 123 -1.16 20.68 -13.35
CA SER A 123 0.24 20.79 -12.97
C SER A 123 1.08 21.51 -14.04
N HIS A 124 1.54 22.71 -13.72
CA HIS A 124 2.43 23.48 -14.58
C HIS A 124 3.41 24.33 -13.74
N ASN A 125 3.13 25.61 -13.51
CA ASN A 125 4.01 26.54 -12.81
C ASN A 125 3.32 27.18 -11.60
N SER A 126 4.03 27.32 -10.48
CA SER A 126 3.58 28.00 -9.26
C SER A 126 2.88 29.36 -9.45
N ALA A 127 3.23 30.13 -10.48
CA ALA A 127 2.61 31.42 -10.76
C ALA A 127 1.14 31.30 -11.22
N GLU A 128 0.79 30.19 -11.86
CA GLU A 128 -0.46 30.04 -12.61
C GLU A 128 -1.51 29.18 -11.86
N VAL A 129 -1.19 28.74 -10.63
CA VAL A 129 -2.03 27.82 -9.83
C VAL A 129 -3.45 28.34 -9.62
N ASN A 130 -3.62 29.65 -9.40
CA ASN A 130 -4.95 30.21 -9.22
C ASN A 130 -5.68 30.38 -10.55
N HIS A 131 -4.98 30.76 -11.63
CA HIS A 131 -5.56 30.94 -12.96
C HIS A 131 -6.17 29.64 -13.50
N ALA A 132 -5.57 28.49 -13.19
CA ALA A 132 -6.11 27.18 -13.53
C ALA A 132 -7.49 26.87 -12.92
N LYS A 133 -7.81 27.43 -11.74
CA LYS A 133 -9.01 27.07 -10.95
C LYS A 133 -10.32 27.34 -11.66
N LEU A 134 -10.37 28.36 -12.54
CA LEU A 134 -11.57 28.70 -13.30
C LEU A 134 -12.10 27.49 -14.09
N PHE A 135 -11.19 26.72 -14.67
CA PHE A 135 -11.51 25.61 -15.56
C PHE A 135 -11.26 24.23 -14.94
N SER A 136 -10.41 24.13 -13.91
CA SER A 136 -10.07 22.85 -13.27
C SER A 136 -11.00 22.45 -12.13
N ALA A 137 -11.59 23.43 -11.41
CA ALA A 137 -12.39 23.13 -10.23
C ALA A 137 -13.62 22.26 -10.56
N GLY A 138 -13.73 21.14 -9.86
CA GLY A 138 -14.79 20.14 -10.03
C GLY A 138 -16.06 20.49 -9.26
N PHE A 139 -17.20 20.09 -9.82
CA PHE A 139 -18.52 20.17 -9.19
C PHE A 139 -19.50 19.16 -9.82
N ILE A 140 -20.62 18.89 -9.15
CA ILE A 140 -21.69 18.03 -9.65
C ILE A 140 -22.77 18.90 -10.29
N TRP A 141 -23.08 18.64 -11.56
CA TRP A 141 -24.21 19.22 -12.27
C TRP A 141 -25.00 18.10 -12.95
N GLN A 142 -26.32 18.09 -12.76
CA GLN A 142 -27.23 17.04 -13.22
C GLN A 142 -26.76 15.64 -12.83
N ASN A 143 -26.36 15.47 -11.57
CA ASN A 143 -25.82 14.22 -11.00
C ASN A 143 -24.52 13.69 -11.67
N LYS A 144 -23.81 14.50 -12.45
CA LYS A 144 -22.54 14.12 -13.08
C LYS A 144 -21.40 15.01 -12.59
N PRO A 145 -20.24 14.44 -12.19
CA PRO A 145 -19.06 15.23 -11.89
C PRO A 145 -18.52 15.85 -13.17
N THR A 146 -18.31 17.17 -13.15
CA THR A 146 -17.88 17.96 -14.31
C THR A 146 -17.07 19.18 -13.84
N ASN A 147 -16.59 19.97 -14.80
CA ASN A 147 -16.00 21.28 -14.59
C ASN A 147 -16.43 22.24 -15.70
N LEU A 148 -16.10 23.53 -15.56
CA LEU A 148 -16.49 24.54 -16.53
C LEU A 148 -15.92 24.27 -17.93
N ALA A 149 -14.66 23.78 -18.03
CA ALA A 149 -14.06 23.46 -19.33
C ALA A 149 -14.88 22.41 -20.11
N ARG A 150 -15.22 21.28 -19.46
CA ARG A 150 -15.99 20.20 -20.09
C ARG A 150 -17.39 20.65 -20.52
N LEU A 151 -18.04 21.52 -19.74
CA LEU A 151 -19.36 22.06 -20.08
C LEU A 151 -19.31 22.99 -21.29
N LEU A 152 -18.27 23.82 -21.41
CA LEU A 152 -18.08 24.72 -22.54
C LEU A 152 -17.68 23.96 -23.82
N ILE A 153 -16.88 22.89 -23.71
CA ILE A 153 -16.56 21.99 -24.83
C ILE A 153 -17.85 21.32 -25.36
N LYS A 154 -18.73 20.89 -24.45
CA LYS A 154 -20.05 20.33 -24.80
C LYS A 154 -21.07 21.37 -25.28
N LYS A 155 -20.73 22.67 -25.21
CA LYS A 155 -21.60 23.79 -25.60
C LYS A 155 -22.93 23.82 -24.85
N GLU A 156 -22.89 23.52 -23.54
CA GLU A 156 -24.07 23.57 -22.68
C GLU A 156 -24.59 25.02 -22.56
N LEU A 157 -25.81 25.26 -23.05
CA LEU A 157 -26.36 26.61 -23.23
C LEU A 157 -26.49 27.39 -21.93
N CYS A 158 -26.90 26.76 -20.83
CA CYS A 158 -27.10 27.44 -19.55
C CYS A 158 -25.80 28.09 -19.02
N TRP A 159 -24.66 27.42 -19.18
CA TRP A 159 -23.35 27.91 -18.74
C TRP A 159 -22.81 28.98 -19.69
N MET A 160 -23.04 28.81 -21.00
CA MET A 160 -22.72 29.80 -22.02
C MET A 160 -23.48 31.11 -21.79
N ASP A 161 -24.77 31.04 -21.48
CA ASP A 161 -25.62 32.20 -21.19
C ASP A 161 -25.17 32.92 -19.91
N CYS A 162 -24.68 32.20 -18.90
CA CYS A 162 -24.12 32.82 -17.69
C CYS A 162 -22.89 33.69 -18.01
N LEU A 163 -21.97 33.20 -18.85
CA LEU A 163 -20.80 33.98 -19.28
C LEU A 163 -21.20 35.21 -20.13
N VAL A 164 -22.21 35.08 -20.99
CA VAL A 164 -22.75 36.21 -21.77
C VAL A 164 -23.40 37.25 -20.87
N LYS A 165 -24.18 36.82 -19.87
CA LYS A 165 -24.79 37.71 -18.87
C LYS A 165 -23.75 38.50 -18.08
N LEU A 166 -22.59 37.92 -17.80
CA LEU A 166 -21.46 38.57 -17.13
C LEU A 166 -20.58 39.41 -18.08
N GLY A 167 -20.99 39.60 -19.34
CA GLY A 167 -20.37 40.54 -20.27
C GLY A 167 -19.44 39.91 -21.33
N LEU A 168 -19.34 38.59 -21.44
CA LEU A 168 -18.55 37.95 -22.49
C LEU A 168 -19.30 37.99 -23.84
N THR A 169 -18.65 38.51 -24.88
CA THR A 169 -19.30 38.57 -26.21
C THR A 169 -19.50 37.17 -26.81
N LYS A 170 -20.62 36.97 -27.54
CA LYS A 170 -20.90 35.70 -28.24
C LYS A 170 -19.79 35.27 -29.19
N LYS A 171 -19.10 36.23 -29.84
CA LYS A 171 -17.94 35.96 -30.71
C LYS A 171 -16.77 35.38 -29.90
N ARG A 172 -16.41 36.01 -28.77
CA ARG A 172 -15.32 35.51 -27.90
C ARG A 172 -15.66 34.16 -27.28
N LEU A 173 -16.91 33.94 -26.91
CA LEU A 173 -17.36 32.66 -26.37
C LEU A 173 -17.20 31.51 -27.38
N LYS A 174 -17.54 31.73 -28.65
CA LYS A 174 -17.30 30.71 -29.71
C LYS A 174 -15.82 30.38 -29.85
N LEU A 175 -14.95 31.39 -29.83
CA LEU A 175 -13.50 31.21 -29.89
C LEU A 175 -12.98 30.46 -28.65
N LEU A 176 -13.47 30.80 -27.46
CA LEU A 176 -13.13 30.11 -26.22
C LEU A 176 -13.48 28.61 -26.30
N CYS A 177 -14.70 28.26 -26.73
CA CYS A 177 -15.10 26.86 -26.88
C CYS A 177 -14.17 26.09 -27.83
N GLN A 178 -13.73 26.73 -28.93
CA GLN A 178 -12.78 26.13 -29.86
C GLN A 178 -11.41 25.92 -29.20
N GLN A 179 -10.84 26.96 -28.57
CA GLN A 179 -9.55 26.88 -27.88
C GLN A 179 -9.53 25.80 -26.78
N LEU A 180 -10.63 25.67 -26.02
CA LEU A 180 -10.76 24.63 -24.99
C LEU A 180 -10.81 23.22 -25.60
N THR A 181 -11.49 23.07 -26.75
CA THR A 181 -11.56 21.79 -27.47
C THR A 181 -10.18 21.38 -27.98
N ASP A 182 -9.43 22.33 -28.54
CA ASP A 182 -8.09 22.09 -29.06
C ASP A 182 -7.08 21.81 -27.92
N SER A 183 -7.24 22.45 -26.76
CA SER A 183 -6.32 22.32 -25.63
C SER A 183 -6.56 21.07 -24.76
N LEU A 184 -7.77 20.49 -24.80
CA LEU A 184 -8.17 19.38 -23.93
C LEU A 184 -8.66 18.17 -24.75
N PRO A 185 -7.73 17.39 -25.35
CA PRO A 185 -8.08 16.17 -26.08
C PRO A 185 -8.54 15.05 -25.11
N ASN A 186 -9.12 13.99 -25.68
CA ASN A 186 -9.55 12.81 -24.92
C ASN A 186 -8.37 11.97 -24.42
N VAL A 187 -7.29 11.91 -25.20
CA VAL A 187 -6.07 11.16 -24.88
C VAL A 187 -4.86 11.98 -25.30
N ASP A 188 -3.85 12.05 -24.45
CA ASP A 188 -2.60 12.76 -24.72
C ASP A 188 -1.45 12.14 -23.90
N PHE A 189 -0.33 11.85 -24.56
CA PHE A 189 0.87 11.29 -23.95
C PHE A 189 2.11 11.95 -24.54
N PRO A 190 3.17 12.18 -23.75
CA PRO A 190 4.43 12.71 -24.27
C PRO A 190 5.09 11.77 -25.28
N ASP A 191 5.81 12.35 -26.24
CA ASP A 191 6.62 11.63 -27.23
C ASP A 191 8.04 11.29 -26.73
N GLU A 192 8.47 11.93 -25.64
CA GLU A 192 9.75 11.69 -24.99
C GLU A 192 9.58 11.46 -23.48
N VAL A 193 10.40 10.57 -22.92
CA VAL A 193 10.46 10.37 -21.47
C VAL A 193 11.35 11.44 -20.85
N SER A 194 10.86 12.16 -19.84
CA SER A 194 11.69 13.12 -19.11
C SER A 194 12.88 12.41 -18.42
N GLN A 195 14.06 13.02 -18.50
CA GLN A 195 15.26 12.59 -17.76
C GLN A 195 15.07 12.51 -16.23
N PHE A 196 14.05 13.20 -15.69
CA PHE A 196 13.73 13.20 -14.26
C PHE A 196 12.68 12.15 -13.88
N SER A 197 12.09 11.46 -14.86
CA SER A 197 11.11 10.40 -14.62
C SER A 197 11.82 9.07 -14.32
N ASN A 198 11.35 8.38 -13.29
CA ASN A 198 11.85 7.04 -12.99
C ASN A 198 11.42 6.05 -14.08
N GLN A 199 12.33 5.17 -14.49
CA GLN A 199 12.06 4.11 -15.44
C GLN A 199 12.43 2.77 -14.82
N LEU A 200 11.57 1.78 -15.00
CA LEU A 200 11.77 0.39 -14.59
C LEU A 200 11.86 -0.47 -15.85
N MET A 201 12.70 -1.50 -15.83
CA MET A 201 12.80 -2.45 -16.93
C MET A 201 12.14 -3.76 -16.52
N LEU A 202 11.15 -4.20 -17.28
CA LEU A 202 10.40 -5.44 -17.06
C LEU A 202 10.53 -6.34 -18.28
N LEU A 203 10.67 -7.65 -18.04
CA LEU A 203 10.66 -8.66 -19.09
C LEU A 203 9.21 -8.97 -19.44
N ILE A 204 8.81 -8.76 -20.69
CA ILE A 204 7.47 -8.98 -21.22
C ILE A 204 7.59 -9.93 -22.42
N GLY A 205 7.12 -11.17 -22.23
CA GLY A 205 7.46 -12.27 -23.14
C GLY A 205 8.98 -12.44 -23.18
N ASP A 206 9.55 -12.37 -24.38
CA ASP A 206 10.99 -12.50 -24.60
C ASP A 206 11.73 -11.16 -24.71
N THR A 207 11.03 -10.03 -24.51
CA THR A 207 11.58 -8.68 -24.74
C THR A 207 11.52 -7.81 -23.49
N TYR A 208 12.46 -6.87 -23.35
CA TYR A 208 12.45 -5.91 -22.25
C TYR A 208 11.67 -4.66 -22.63
N CYS A 209 10.76 -4.24 -21.76
CA CYS A 209 10.01 -2.99 -21.87
C CYS A 209 10.38 -2.05 -20.72
N ALA A 210 10.57 -0.77 -21.05
CA ALA A 210 10.69 0.31 -20.09
C ALA A 210 9.30 0.74 -19.62
N VAL A 211 9.14 0.91 -18.31
CA VAL A 211 7.87 1.31 -17.69
C VAL A 211 8.11 2.52 -16.81
N THR A 212 7.38 3.61 -17.08
CA THR A 212 7.40 4.81 -16.23
C THR A 212 6.15 4.87 -15.37
N PRO A 213 6.26 4.63 -14.05
CA PRO A 213 5.12 4.72 -13.15
C PRO A 213 4.70 6.18 -12.95
N VAL A 214 3.40 6.46 -13.09
CA VAL A 214 2.81 7.80 -12.96
C VAL A 214 1.61 7.79 -12.01
N VAL A 215 1.34 8.93 -11.39
CA VAL A 215 0.38 9.00 -10.29
C VAL A 215 -0.98 9.47 -10.79
N SER A 216 -2.00 8.62 -10.68
CA SER A 216 -3.39 9.01 -10.87
C SER A 216 -3.78 10.12 -9.89
N HIS A 217 -4.23 11.24 -10.43
CA HIS A 217 -4.73 12.38 -9.66
C HIS A 217 -5.96 11.98 -8.85
N ASN A 218 -6.90 11.30 -9.49
CA ASN A 218 -8.17 10.91 -8.91
C ASN A 218 -8.01 9.96 -7.71
N LEU A 219 -7.14 8.95 -7.84
CA LEU A 219 -6.89 8.00 -6.76
C LEU A 219 -6.26 8.70 -5.54
N LEU A 220 -5.35 9.66 -5.76
CA LEU A 220 -4.80 10.49 -4.68
C LEU A 220 -5.87 11.35 -4.00
N VAL A 221 -6.75 12.01 -4.77
CA VAL A 221 -7.88 12.79 -4.26
C VAL A 221 -8.76 11.92 -3.37
N LYS A 222 -9.11 10.72 -3.84
CA LYS A 222 -9.96 9.78 -3.10
C LYS A 222 -9.35 9.37 -1.76
N ILE A 223 -8.04 9.11 -1.72
CA ILE A 223 -7.32 8.84 -0.47
C ILE A 223 -7.42 10.02 0.50
N GLN A 224 -7.35 11.27 0.02
CA GLN A 224 -7.54 12.45 0.87
C GLN A 224 -8.94 12.50 1.46
N GLN A 225 -9.97 12.28 0.63
CA GLN A 225 -11.37 12.29 1.06
C GLN A 225 -11.63 11.21 2.13
N LEU A 226 -11.22 9.96 1.89
CA LEU A 226 -11.37 8.85 2.84
C LEU A 226 -10.54 9.04 4.11
N SER A 227 -9.43 9.77 4.02
CA SER A 227 -8.64 10.13 5.20
C SER A 227 -9.35 11.13 6.09
N VAL A 228 -10.04 12.12 5.52
CA VAL A 228 -10.85 13.09 6.29
C VAL A 228 -12.02 12.39 6.97
N GLU A 229 -12.58 11.34 6.35
CA GLU A 229 -13.62 10.49 6.94
C GLU A 229 -13.10 9.48 7.97
N HIS A 230 -11.81 9.48 8.29
CA HIS A 230 -11.16 8.52 9.20
C HIS A 230 -11.37 7.05 8.82
N LYS A 231 -11.62 6.76 7.53
CA LYS A 231 -11.81 5.38 7.03
C LYS A 231 -10.48 4.65 6.81
N LEU A 232 -9.42 5.38 6.47
CA LEU A 232 -8.08 4.85 6.23
C LEU A 232 -7.09 5.30 7.30
N ARG A 233 -6.12 4.44 7.61
CA ARG A 233 -4.92 4.84 8.37
C ARG A 233 -3.95 5.52 7.42
N THR A 234 -3.49 6.72 7.77
CA THR A 234 -2.65 7.52 6.86
C THR A 234 -1.37 8.02 7.52
N ALA A 235 -0.40 8.37 6.68
CA ALA A 235 0.79 9.15 7.01
C ALA A 235 0.87 10.36 6.08
N ILE A 236 1.66 11.36 6.46
CA ILE A 236 1.91 12.54 5.63
C ILE A 236 3.20 12.32 4.83
N VAL A 237 3.16 12.69 3.54
CA VAL A 237 4.29 12.90 2.66
C VAL A 237 4.34 14.40 2.37
N GLU A 238 5.46 15.02 2.74
CA GLU A 238 5.64 16.47 2.65
C GLU A 238 6.29 16.87 1.33
N HIS A 239 5.69 17.85 0.67
CA HIS A 239 6.22 18.48 -0.54
C HIS A 239 6.72 19.87 -0.20
N SER A 240 8.03 20.11 -0.32
CA SER A 240 8.62 21.42 0.03
C SER A 240 8.18 22.56 -0.90
N ARG A 241 7.80 22.25 -2.14
CA ARG A 241 7.37 23.23 -3.16
C ARG A 241 6.05 22.78 -3.79
N PRO A 242 4.94 22.78 -3.03
CA PRO A 242 3.69 22.17 -3.46
C PRO A 242 3.07 22.85 -4.68
N THR A 243 3.28 24.16 -4.83
CA THR A 243 2.84 24.97 -5.98
C THR A 243 3.44 24.53 -7.32
N ASN A 244 4.61 23.87 -7.31
CA ASN A 244 5.23 23.31 -8.51
C ASN A 244 4.85 21.86 -8.78
N VAL A 245 4.26 21.16 -7.80
CA VAL A 245 3.81 19.76 -7.96
C VAL A 245 2.45 19.73 -8.66
N GLY A 246 1.53 20.62 -8.26
CA GLY A 246 0.19 20.72 -8.83
C GLY A 246 -0.84 21.27 -7.84
N ASP A 247 -2.07 21.37 -8.32
CA ASP A 247 -3.22 21.94 -7.59
C ASP A 247 -3.56 21.18 -6.30
N LEU A 248 -3.53 19.84 -6.32
CA LEU A 248 -3.84 19.01 -5.15
C LEU A 248 -2.85 19.23 -4.01
N ALA A 249 -1.54 19.13 -4.30
CA ALA A 249 -0.50 19.36 -3.32
C ALA A 249 -0.56 20.79 -2.77
N THR A 250 -0.82 21.77 -3.63
CA THR A 250 -0.98 23.17 -3.22
C THR A 250 -2.15 23.38 -2.27
N SER A 251 -3.30 22.80 -2.60
CA SER A 251 -4.52 22.92 -1.81
C SER A 251 -4.39 22.29 -0.42
N LEU A 252 -3.47 21.33 -0.26
CA LEU A 252 -3.14 20.68 1.01
C LEU A 252 -1.94 21.32 1.74
N GLY A 253 -1.37 22.41 1.21
CA GLY A 253 -0.19 23.06 1.78
C GLY A 253 1.06 22.18 1.75
N GLY A 254 1.14 21.23 0.81
CA GLY A 254 2.23 20.26 0.67
C GLY A 254 2.13 19.01 1.53
N ASN A 255 1.09 18.90 2.37
CA ASN A 255 0.89 17.74 3.24
C ASN A 255 -0.06 16.73 2.61
N VAL A 256 0.47 15.87 1.72
CA VAL A 256 -0.33 14.85 1.04
C VAL A 256 -0.43 13.60 1.91
N ARG A 257 -1.65 13.10 2.16
CA ARG A 257 -1.83 11.88 2.95
C ARG A 257 -1.72 10.64 2.08
N VAL A 258 -0.96 9.66 2.55
CA VAL A 258 -0.82 8.34 1.93
C VAL A 258 -1.24 7.27 2.93
N MET A 259 -1.67 6.10 2.46
CA MET A 259 -2.05 4.98 3.31
C MET A 259 -0.85 4.46 4.13
N ARG A 260 -1.01 4.27 5.44
CA ARG A 260 0.06 3.81 6.34
C ARG A 260 -0.26 2.43 6.91
N TYR A 261 0.41 1.41 6.37
CA TYR A 261 0.19 0.01 6.76
C TYR A 261 1.52 -0.75 6.82
N LEU A 262 2.09 -0.80 8.03
CA LEU A 262 3.35 -1.49 8.30
C LEU A 262 3.14 -3.01 8.36
N PRO A 263 4.18 -3.82 8.05
CA PRO A 263 4.13 -5.26 8.29
C PRO A 263 3.91 -5.54 9.79
N THR A 264 3.32 -6.69 10.11
CA THR A 264 3.01 -7.08 11.50
C THR A 264 4.24 -7.71 12.14
N VAL A 265 5.24 -6.87 12.40
CA VAL A 265 6.53 -7.25 12.96
C VAL A 265 6.66 -6.60 14.35
N PHE A 266 7.31 -7.31 15.27
CA PHE A 266 7.57 -6.83 16.62
C PHE A 266 9.06 -6.84 16.89
N ASN A 267 9.57 -5.87 17.64
CA ASN A 267 10.97 -5.92 18.07
C ASN A 267 11.13 -7.10 19.03
N SER A 268 12.09 -7.98 18.74
CA SER A 268 12.51 -9.01 19.69
C SER A 268 13.31 -8.35 20.81
N ASP A 269 13.02 -8.70 22.06
CA ASP A 269 13.99 -8.51 23.14
C ASP A 269 15.24 -9.36 22.79
N GLU A 270 16.45 -8.86 23.06
CA GLU A 270 17.73 -9.50 22.68
C GLU A 270 17.92 -10.93 23.21
N PHE A 271 17.11 -11.34 24.20
CA PHE A 271 17.16 -12.67 24.79
C PHE A 271 16.20 -13.64 24.10
N THR A 272 16.70 -14.82 23.79
CA THR A 272 15.88 -15.96 23.37
C THR A 272 14.82 -16.24 24.44
N TYR A 273 13.60 -16.63 24.05
CA TYR A 273 12.53 -16.87 25.04
C TYR A 273 12.96 -17.88 26.12
N LYS A 274 13.74 -18.91 25.75
CA LYS A 274 14.40 -19.85 26.67
C LYS A 274 15.25 -19.16 27.75
N GLU A 275 16.05 -18.16 27.37
CA GLU A 275 16.93 -17.42 28.28
C GLU A 275 16.14 -16.46 29.17
N ASN A 276 15.11 -15.82 28.61
CA ASN A 276 14.18 -15.00 29.37
C ASN A 276 13.36 -15.81 30.38
N MET A 277 13.01 -17.07 30.07
CA MET A 277 12.26 -17.96 30.97
C MET A 277 13.14 -18.59 32.04
N LEU A 278 14.37 -19.00 31.71
CA LEU A 278 15.33 -19.50 32.69
C LEU A 278 15.80 -18.40 33.65
N LYS A 279 15.92 -17.15 33.18
CA LYS A 279 16.27 -15.98 34.03
C LYS A 279 15.09 -15.46 34.85
N LYS A 280 13.86 -15.53 34.34
CA LYS A 280 12.64 -15.26 35.11
C LYS A 280 12.24 -16.54 35.84
N SER A 281 12.98 -16.94 36.87
CA SER A 281 12.44 -17.87 37.87
C SER A 281 11.03 -17.40 38.24
N PHE A 282 10.04 -18.20 37.86
CA PHE A 282 8.59 -18.04 37.95
C PHE A 282 8.12 -16.85 38.81
N LYS A 283 8.19 -15.62 38.27
CA LYS A 283 7.31 -14.56 38.76
C LYS A 283 5.89 -15.00 38.41
N GLN A 284 4.93 -14.79 39.32
CA GLN A 284 3.50 -15.18 39.24
C GLN A 284 2.76 -14.81 37.92
N SER A 285 3.41 -14.14 36.98
CA SER A 285 2.95 -13.96 35.60
C SER A 285 3.35 -15.18 34.75
N GLY A 286 2.41 -16.08 34.46
CA GLY A 286 2.66 -17.31 33.70
C GLY A 286 3.24 -17.11 32.28
N CYS A 287 3.43 -18.21 31.56
CA CYS A 287 4.23 -18.27 30.32
C CYS A 287 3.60 -17.67 29.04
N PHE A 288 2.48 -16.98 29.16
CA PHE A 288 1.63 -16.65 28.02
C PHE A 288 1.91 -15.27 27.43
N ASN A 289 1.60 -15.09 26.14
CA ASN A 289 1.69 -13.77 25.51
C ASN A 289 0.45 -12.92 25.83
N HIS A 290 0.47 -12.23 26.97
CA HIS A 290 -0.64 -11.38 27.40
C HIS A 290 -0.92 -10.19 26.46
N LYS A 291 0.00 -9.80 25.56
CA LYS A 291 -0.25 -8.72 24.59
C LYS A 291 -1.33 -9.10 23.58
N ALA A 292 -1.43 -10.39 23.21
CA ALA A 292 -2.42 -10.87 22.24
C ALA A 292 -3.86 -10.62 22.72
N ILE A 293 -4.14 -10.99 23.98
CA ILE A 293 -5.46 -10.82 24.61
C ILE A 293 -5.77 -9.38 25.02
N ARG A 294 -4.78 -8.48 25.05
CA ARG A 294 -4.95 -7.04 25.34
C ARG A 294 -5.28 -6.20 24.11
N SER A 295 -5.21 -6.78 22.91
CA SER A 295 -5.36 -6.00 21.69
C SER A 295 -6.80 -5.49 21.51
N ARG A 296 -6.95 -4.24 21.05
CA ARG A 296 -8.27 -3.66 20.74
C ARG A 296 -9.03 -4.47 19.67
N ALA A 297 -8.29 -5.10 18.76
CA ALA A 297 -8.88 -5.97 17.76
C ALA A 297 -9.52 -7.22 18.40
N PHE A 298 -8.84 -7.83 19.38
CA PHE A 298 -9.37 -8.97 20.12
C PHE A 298 -10.61 -8.59 20.93
N THR A 299 -10.57 -7.48 21.67
CA THR A 299 -11.73 -7.01 22.45
C THR A 299 -12.94 -6.73 21.57
N ASN A 300 -12.74 -6.09 20.40
CA ASN A 300 -13.82 -5.85 19.44
C ASN A 300 -14.40 -7.16 18.89
N ALA A 301 -13.57 -8.18 18.66
CA ALA A 301 -14.06 -9.49 18.23
C ALA A 301 -14.89 -10.19 19.31
N LEU A 302 -14.48 -10.12 20.59
CA LEU A 302 -15.28 -10.63 21.71
C LEU A 302 -16.66 -9.94 21.75
N GLN A 303 -16.67 -8.61 21.58
CA GLN A 303 -17.87 -7.78 21.47
C GLN A 303 -18.85 -8.22 20.37
N VAL A 304 -18.31 -8.58 19.19
CA VAL A 304 -19.12 -9.10 18.07
C VAL A 304 -19.71 -10.47 18.40
N ILE A 305 -19.00 -11.32 19.16
CA ILE A 305 -19.51 -12.63 19.56
C ILE A 305 -20.55 -12.53 20.67
N SER A 306 -20.38 -11.60 21.64
CA SER A 306 -21.33 -11.33 22.73
C SER A 306 -22.62 -10.63 22.28
N GLY A 307 -22.71 -10.22 21.01
CA GLY A 307 -23.93 -9.63 20.44
C GLY A 307 -24.05 -8.11 20.62
N GLU A 308 -23.03 -7.45 21.17
CA GLU A 308 -22.97 -5.99 21.41
C GLU A 308 -22.71 -5.15 20.12
N SER A 309 -22.83 -5.73 18.92
CA SER A 309 -22.43 -5.05 17.67
C SER A 309 -23.60 -4.39 16.93
N ASP A 310 -23.39 -3.17 16.44
CA ASP A 310 -24.36 -2.33 15.68
C ASP A 310 -24.69 -2.82 14.25
N ALA A 311 -24.44 -4.09 13.91
CA ALA A 311 -24.66 -4.58 12.56
C ALA A 311 -26.17 -4.66 12.23
N ILE A 312 -26.58 -3.93 11.18
CA ILE A 312 -27.98 -3.68 10.82
C ILE A 312 -28.68 -4.92 10.23
N THR A 313 -27.97 -5.79 9.50
CA THR A 313 -28.58 -6.94 8.81
C THR A 313 -28.04 -8.30 9.27
N HIS A 314 -28.87 -9.35 9.19
CA HIS A 314 -28.52 -10.71 9.62
C HIS A 314 -27.32 -11.30 8.84
N LYS A 315 -27.22 -11.00 7.54
CA LYS A 315 -26.09 -11.43 6.68
C LYS A 315 -24.78 -10.79 7.11
N LEU A 316 -24.80 -9.49 7.43
CA LEU A 316 -23.62 -8.77 7.93
C LEU A 316 -23.20 -9.28 9.31
N ARG A 317 -24.16 -9.54 10.22
CA ARG A 317 -23.91 -10.17 11.53
C ARG A 317 -23.21 -11.52 11.39
N ARG A 318 -23.69 -12.41 10.52
CA ARG A 318 -23.05 -13.72 10.28
C ARG A 318 -21.63 -13.58 9.75
N LYS A 319 -21.40 -12.69 8.78
CA LYS A 319 -20.07 -12.43 8.22
C LYS A 319 -19.10 -11.88 9.27
N ALA A 320 -19.56 -10.92 10.08
CA ALA A 320 -18.79 -10.34 11.18
C ALA A 320 -18.47 -11.40 12.25
N ARG A 321 -19.42 -12.25 12.63
CA ARG A 321 -19.23 -13.34 13.60
C ARG A 321 -18.16 -14.34 13.14
N VAL A 322 -18.19 -14.77 11.87
CA VAL A 322 -17.17 -15.66 11.31
C VAL A 322 -15.79 -15.00 11.30
N ALA A 323 -15.70 -13.72 10.93
CA ALA A 323 -14.45 -12.98 10.96
C ALA A 323 -13.91 -12.83 12.39
N ALA A 324 -14.77 -12.53 13.37
CA ALA A 324 -14.42 -12.42 14.78
C ALA A 324 -13.91 -13.75 15.35
N LEU A 325 -14.55 -14.89 15.05
CA LEU A 325 -14.07 -16.21 15.47
C LEU A 325 -12.69 -16.55 14.90
N ARG A 326 -12.43 -16.20 13.63
CA ARG A 326 -11.11 -16.37 13.01
C ARG A 326 -10.06 -15.51 13.71
N LEU A 327 -10.38 -14.25 13.96
CA LEU A 327 -9.48 -13.34 14.69
C LEU A 327 -9.19 -13.85 16.10
N ILE A 328 -10.21 -14.32 16.82
CA ILE A 328 -10.07 -14.90 18.16
C ILE A 328 -9.11 -16.09 18.12
N ARG A 329 -9.30 -17.02 17.19
CA ARG A 329 -8.40 -18.18 17.02
C ARG A 329 -6.96 -17.75 16.76
N GLU A 330 -6.76 -16.78 15.88
CA GLU A 330 -5.43 -16.23 15.58
C GLU A 330 -4.79 -15.60 16.82
N GLN A 331 -5.54 -14.79 17.58
CA GLN A 331 -5.04 -14.18 18.82
C GLN A 331 -4.77 -15.22 19.92
N LEU A 332 -5.58 -16.27 20.01
CA LEU A 332 -5.31 -17.39 20.92
C LEU A 332 -4.07 -18.20 20.51
N SER A 333 -3.81 -18.33 19.21
CA SER A 333 -2.54 -18.88 18.71
C SER A 333 -1.37 -17.97 19.09
N ASP A 334 -1.53 -16.65 18.95
CA ASP A 334 -0.50 -15.66 19.35
C ASP A 334 -0.30 -15.64 20.88
N TRP A 335 -1.32 -16.01 21.66
CA TRP A 335 -1.29 -16.18 23.13
C TRP A 335 -0.52 -17.43 23.56
N LEU A 336 -0.76 -18.58 22.91
CA LEU A 336 -0.09 -19.87 23.15
C LEU A 336 1.31 -19.96 22.52
N THR A 337 1.62 -19.09 21.58
CA THR A 337 2.89 -19.00 20.86
C THR A 337 4.14 -19.33 21.70
N PRO A 338 4.35 -18.71 22.88
CA PRO A 338 5.57 -18.94 23.64
C PRO A 338 5.72 -20.40 24.11
N LEU A 339 4.60 -21.03 24.49
CA LEU A 339 4.56 -22.45 24.87
C LEU A 339 4.84 -23.36 23.67
N ILE A 340 4.34 -23.01 22.48
CA ILE A 340 4.55 -23.79 21.27
C ILE A 340 6.04 -23.77 20.87
N GLU A 341 6.71 -22.61 20.98
CA GLU A 341 8.15 -22.49 20.75
C GLU A 341 8.94 -23.33 21.76
N TRP A 342 8.64 -23.19 23.06
CA TRP A 342 9.33 -23.95 24.10
C TRP A 342 9.16 -25.47 23.97
N ARG A 343 7.98 -25.94 23.56
CA ARG A 343 7.72 -27.36 23.32
C ARG A 343 8.59 -27.94 22.21
N LEU A 344 8.92 -27.17 21.18
CA LEU A 344 9.82 -27.63 20.12
C LEU A 344 11.25 -27.74 20.63
N ASP A 345 11.74 -26.70 21.31
CA ASP A 345 13.09 -26.70 21.89
C ASP A 345 13.28 -27.85 22.89
N TYR A 346 12.25 -28.15 23.69
CA TYR A 346 12.26 -29.24 24.67
C TYR A 346 12.32 -30.62 24.02
N LYS A 347 11.62 -30.83 22.91
CA LYS A 347 11.65 -32.10 22.17
C LYS A 347 13.02 -32.39 21.54
N GLU A 348 13.79 -31.37 21.21
CA GLU A 348 15.13 -31.53 20.62
C GLU A 348 16.25 -31.59 21.66
N ASN A 349 16.11 -30.85 22.77
CA ASN A 349 17.11 -30.76 23.83
C ASN A 349 16.54 -31.35 25.13
N SER A 350 16.45 -32.67 25.21
CA SER A 350 15.80 -33.41 26.31
C SER A 350 16.54 -33.38 27.66
N ASN A 351 17.59 -32.56 27.81
CA ASN A 351 18.52 -32.62 28.95
C ASN A 351 18.14 -31.76 30.16
N ASN A 352 16.96 -31.12 30.19
CA ASN A 352 16.54 -30.29 31.31
C ASN A 352 15.40 -30.97 32.10
N GLU A 353 15.72 -31.47 33.30
CA GLU A 353 14.72 -31.97 34.24
C GLU A 353 13.81 -30.82 34.72
N LEU A 354 12.58 -30.79 34.21
CA LEU A 354 11.53 -29.90 34.70
C LEU A 354 10.79 -30.61 35.85
N ASN A 355 11.13 -30.24 37.08
CA ASN A 355 10.70 -30.91 38.33
C ASN A 355 9.39 -30.35 38.94
N GLN A 356 8.64 -29.50 38.24
CA GLN A 356 7.40 -28.89 38.75
C GLN A 356 6.15 -29.37 37.99
N GLN A 357 5.05 -29.65 38.71
CA GLN A 357 3.73 -29.95 38.16
C GLN A 357 2.98 -28.65 37.86
N THR A 358 3.28 -28.01 36.73
CA THR A 358 2.50 -26.87 36.23
C THR A 358 1.88 -27.21 34.87
N LEU A 359 0.80 -26.50 34.50
CA LEU A 359 0.12 -26.66 33.21
C LEU A 359 1.10 -26.54 32.02
N GLU A 360 2.10 -25.66 32.16
CA GLU A 360 3.17 -25.51 31.18
C GLU A 360 3.99 -26.77 31.02
N VAL A 361 4.45 -27.36 32.12
CA VAL A 361 5.28 -28.57 32.11
C VAL A 361 4.48 -29.76 31.60
N GLU A 362 3.21 -29.88 32.00
CA GLU A 362 2.27 -30.87 31.44
C GLU A 362 2.12 -30.70 29.93
N PHE A 363 1.95 -29.47 29.45
CA PHE A 363 1.88 -29.19 28.02
C PHE A 363 3.17 -29.53 27.27
N LEU A 364 4.35 -29.37 27.87
CA LEU A 364 5.63 -29.73 27.25
C LEU A 364 5.84 -31.25 27.18
N LYS A 365 5.44 -31.98 28.22
CA LYS A 365 5.61 -33.44 28.34
C LYS A 365 4.51 -34.23 27.61
N ALA A 366 3.31 -33.68 27.48
CA ALA A 366 2.15 -34.37 26.92
C ALA A 366 2.41 -34.94 25.51
N THR A 367 1.90 -36.12 25.21
CA THR A 367 1.84 -36.66 23.84
C THR A 367 0.78 -35.93 23.00
N HIS A 368 0.72 -36.17 21.68
CA HIS A 368 -0.26 -35.45 20.84
C HIS A 368 -1.71 -35.75 21.24
N SER A 369 -2.01 -37.00 21.60
CA SER A 369 -3.32 -37.44 22.09
C SER A 369 -3.71 -36.80 23.42
N GLU A 370 -2.73 -36.52 24.28
CA GLU A 370 -2.94 -35.94 25.61
C GLU A 370 -3.15 -34.42 25.58
N LEU A 371 -2.76 -33.71 24.52
CA LEU A 371 -2.94 -32.25 24.46
C LEU A 371 -4.41 -31.80 24.59
N GLN A 372 -5.37 -32.65 24.21
CA GLN A 372 -6.79 -32.33 24.34
C GLN A 372 -7.29 -32.41 25.79
N SER A 373 -6.65 -33.20 26.67
CA SER A 373 -7.07 -33.30 28.07
C SER A 373 -6.83 -31.99 28.83
N LEU A 374 -5.83 -31.21 28.40
CA LEU A 374 -5.47 -29.90 28.97
C LEU A 374 -6.44 -28.76 28.60
N LEU A 375 -7.46 -29.02 27.75
CA LEU A 375 -8.38 -27.99 27.24
C LEU A 375 -9.09 -27.22 28.36
N ASN A 376 -9.59 -27.92 29.39
CA ASN A 376 -10.32 -27.29 30.49
C ASN A 376 -9.40 -26.36 31.28
N GLU A 377 -8.15 -26.77 31.50
CA GLU A 377 -7.15 -25.99 32.22
C GLU A 377 -6.73 -24.73 31.46
N PHE A 378 -6.44 -24.85 30.16
CA PHE A 378 -6.19 -23.65 29.33
C PHE A 378 -7.39 -22.71 29.29
N SER A 379 -8.61 -23.24 29.26
CA SER A 379 -9.83 -22.43 29.31
C SER A 379 -9.99 -21.71 30.65
N ARG A 380 -9.63 -22.34 31.77
CA ARG A 380 -9.63 -21.71 33.10
C ARG A 380 -8.61 -20.57 33.16
N VAL A 381 -7.36 -20.86 32.81
CA VAL A 381 -6.26 -19.87 32.81
C VAL A 381 -6.58 -18.68 31.90
N LEU A 382 -7.17 -18.90 30.73
CA LEU A 382 -7.58 -17.81 29.83
C LEU A 382 -8.60 -16.87 30.51
N ASN A 383 -9.59 -17.42 31.20
CA ASN A 383 -10.62 -16.63 31.89
C ASN A 383 -10.09 -15.89 33.11
N GLU A 384 -9.21 -16.52 33.89
CA GLU A 384 -8.49 -15.85 34.99
C GLU A 384 -7.69 -14.66 34.44
N GLN A 385 -6.96 -14.84 33.33
CA GLN A 385 -6.24 -13.74 32.68
C GLN A 385 -7.17 -12.64 32.16
N PHE A 386 -8.39 -12.97 31.75
CA PHE A 386 -9.38 -11.96 31.40
C PHE A 386 -9.78 -11.14 32.61
N GLN A 387 -10.03 -11.78 33.75
CA GLN A 387 -10.47 -11.15 35.00
C GLN A 387 -9.47 -10.09 35.49
N TYR A 388 -8.17 -10.38 35.42
CA TYR A 388 -7.12 -9.46 35.88
C TYR A 388 -6.74 -8.36 34.88
N ASN A 389 -7.37 -8.33 33.70
CA ASN A 389 -7.05 -7.36 32.66
C ASN A 389 -8.19 -6.37 32.43
N LYS A 390 -7.91 -5.08 32.67
CA LYS A 390 -8.86 -3.97 32.55
C LYS A 390 -9.68 -3.97 31.25
N TYR A 391 -9.10 -4.40 30.13
CA TYR A 391 -9.78 -4.38 28.82
C TYR A 391 -10.67 -5.61 28.54
N THR A 392 -10.40 -6.73 29.21
CA THR A 392 -11.11 -8.01 28.99
C THR A 392 -11.89 -8.50 30.20
N GLN A 393 -11.80 -7.83 31.35
CA GLN A 393 -12.43 -8.23 32.61
C GLN A 393 -13.93 -8.48 32.46
N ARG A 394 -14.64 -7.66 31.70
CA ARG A 394 -16.08 -7.83 31.41
C ARG A 394 -16.43 -9.10 30.62
N TYR A 395 -15.45 -9.74 29.99
CA TYR A 395 -15.62 -10.95 29.19
C TYR A 395 -15.18 -12.21 29.93
N ALA A 396 -14.59 -12.08 31.13
CA ALA A 396 -14.24 -13.21 31.95
C ALA A 396 -15.51 -14.00 32.31
N PHE A 397 -15.51 -15.31 32.05
CA PHE A 397 -16.63 -16.21 32.32
C PHE A 397 -17.98 -15.81 31.68
N HIS A 398 -17.97 -15.00 30.62
CA HIS A 398 -19.20 -14.59 29.93
C HIS A 398 -19.88 -15.79 29.23
N PRO A 399 -21.18 -16.06 29.47
CA PRO A 399 -21.85 -17.28 29.01
C PRO A 399 -21.78 -17.47 27.49
N ASP A 400 -22.04 -16.40 26.72
CA ASP A 400 -22.01 -16.45 25.25
C ASP A 400 -20.60 -16.62 24.65
N LEU A 401 -19.55 -16.41 25.43
CA LEU A 401 -18.16 -16.51 24.99
C LEU A 401 -17.50 -17.83 25.38
N MET A 402 -18.00 -18.52 26.40
CA MET A 402 -17.40 -19.76 26.92
C MET A 402 -17.32 -20.87 25.87
N ALA A 403 -18.45 -21.22 25.26
CA ALA A 403 -18.45 -22.26 24.23
C ALA A 403 -17.63 -21.88 22.98
N PRO A 404 -17.75 -20.64 22.43
CA PRO A 404 -16.91 -20.20 21.33
C PRO A 404 -15.41 -20.24 21.63
N LEU A 405 -14.95 -19.71 22.76
CA LEU A 405 -13.53 -19.67 23.12
C LEU A 405 -12.98 -21.09 23.32
N LYS A 406 -13.70 -21.93 24.05
CA LYS A 406 -13.32 -23.33 24.27
C LYS A 406 -13.23 -24.10 22.94
N SER A 407 -14.15 -23.85 22.00
CA SER A 407 -14.09 -24.46 20.66
C SER A 407 -12.85 -24.04 19.86
N GLN A 408 -12.44 -22.76 19.94
CA GLN A 408 -11.24 -22.29 19.25
C GLN A 408 -9.96 -22.83 19.89
N LEU A 409 -9.89 -22.93 21.23
CA LEU A 409 -8.79 -23.57 21.93
C LEU A 409 -8.68 -25.06 21.60
N LYS A 410 -9.79 -25.79 21.59
CA LYS A 410 -9.83 -27.20 21.19
C LYS A 410 -9.28 -27.39 19.78
N TRP A 411 -9.67 -26.52 18.86
CA TRP A 411 -9.13 -26.52 17.50
C TRP A 411 -7.61 -26.34 17.51
N LEU A 412 -7.08 -25.34 18.21
CA LEU A 412 -5.63 -25.09 18.27
C LEU A 412 -4.85 -26.28 18.84
N LEU A 413 -5.28 -26.85 19.97
CA LEU A 413 -4.62 -27.99 20.61
C LEU A 413 -4.59 -29.23 19.70
N THR A 414 -5.64 -29.42 18.89
CA THR A 414 -5.71 -30.51 17.90
C THR A 414 -4.72 -30.31 16.75
N TRP A 415 -4.41 -29.07 16.37
CA TRP A 415 -3.52 -28.78 15.24
C TRP A 415 -2.04 -28.63 15.65
N ILE A 416 -1.76 -28.23 16.89
CA ILE A 416 -0.38 -28.05 17.40
C ILE A 416 0.48 -29.33 17.31
N GLY A 417 -0.13 -30.52 17.38
CA GLY A 417 0.63 -31.78 17.33
C GLY A 417 0.44 -32.62 16.07
N LYS A 418 -0.28 -32.13 15.05
CA LYS A 418 -0.34 -32.81 13.75
C LYS A 418 0.98 -32.60 13.00
N SER A 419 1.70 -33.69 12.74
CA SER A 419 2.79 -33.68 11.77
C SER A 419 2.21 -33.83 10.37
N ASP A 420 2.02 -32.72 9.66
CA ASP A 420 1.74 -32.78 8.23
C ASP A 420 3.02 -33.20 7.50
N LYS A 421 3.21 -34.51 7.32
CA LYS A 421 4.18 -35.02 6.35
C LYS A 421 3.55 -34.86 4.97
N TYR A 422 4.05 -33.93 4.18
CA TYR A 422 3.60 -33.70 2.82
C TYR A 422 4.68 -34.16 1.86
N CYS A 423 4.50 -35.30 1.21
CA CYS A 423 5.39 -35.73 0.14
C CYS A 423 4.87 -35.15 -1.18
N GLU A 424 5.47 -34.07 -1.66
CA GLU A 424 5.50 -33.80 -3.10
C GLU A 424 6.18 -35.01 -3.76
N ALA A 425 5.64 -35.52 -4.88
CA ALA A 425 6.37 -36.53 -5.64
C ALA A 425 7.77 -35.96 -5.97
N PRO A 426 8.86 -36.73 -5.80
CA PRO A 426 10.21 -36.21 -6.04
C PRO A 426 10.34 -35.80 -7.51
N GLN A 427 10.12 -34.52 -7.79
CA GLN A 427 10.46 -33.93 -9.07
C GLN A 427 11.94 -33.64 -9.00
N SER A 428 12.75 -34.51 -9.60
CA SER A 428 14.22 -34.44 -9.59
C SER A 428 14.78 -33.09 -10.07
N LYS A 429 13.97 -32.23 -10.69
CA LYS A 429 14.36 -30.95 -11.27
C LYS A 429 13.98 -29.71 -10.43
N ILE A 430 13.23 -29.87 -9.34
CA ILE A 430 12.85 -28.76 -8.47
C ILE A 430 13.81 -28.66 -7.29
N VAL A 431 14.30 -27.44 -7.05
CA VAL A 431 15.19 -27.11 -5.94
C VAL A 431 14.64 -25.89 -5.21
N TYR A 432 14.79 -25.89 -3.89
CA TYR A 432 14.44 -24.75 -3.04
C TYR A 432 15.70 -24.06 -2.53
N LEU A 433 15.82 -22.76 -2.79
CA LEU A 433 16.91 -21.94 -2.27
C LEU A 433 16.39 -21.10 -1.11
N TYR A 434 17.03 -21.18 0.04
CA TYR A 434 16.67 -20.40 1.21
C TYR A 434 17.79 -19.44 1.58
N PHE A 435 17.45 -18.15 1.60
CA PHE A 435 18.29 -17.07 2.05
C PHE A 435 17.79 -16.55 3.41
N SER A 436 18.58 -16.72 4.46
CA SER A 436 18.24 -16.31 5.84
C SER A 436 18.97 -15.03 6.25
N ASP A 437 18.40 -14.31 7.22
CA ASP A 437 19.01 -13.14 7.89
C ASP A 437 19.57 -12.05 6.93
N LEU A 438 18.94 -11.85 5.76
CA LEU A 438 19.34 -10.80 4.82
C LEU A 438 19.04 -9.42 5.41
N ARG A 439 20.02 -8.52 5.36
CA ARG A 439 19.89 -7.15 5.87
C ARG A 439 19.68 -6.20 4.72
N VAL A 440 18.56 -5.49 4.74
CA VAL A 440 18.25 -4.43 3.79
C VAL A 440 18.27 -3.11 4.52
N PHE A 441 19.05 -2.18 4.00
CA PHE A 441 19.12 -0.82 4.49
C PHE A 441 18.51 0.13 3.47
N ASP A 442 17.82 1.16 3.97
CA ASP A 442 17.35 2.28 3.18
C ASP A 442 16.39 1.91 2.03
N ALA A 443 15.67 0.79 2.15
CA ALA A 443 14.65 0.38 1.20
C ALA A 443 13.47 1.36 1.20
N ASN A 444 12.83 1.55 0.04
CA ASN A 444 11.67 2.41 -0.09
C ASN A 444 10.46 1.83 0.65
N ALA A 445 10.15 2.42 1.82
CA ALA A 445 8.92 2.16 2.57
C ALA A 445 7.70 2.81 1.90
N LEU A 446 7.90 3.90 1.16
CA LEU A 446 6.91 4.44 0.23
C LEU A 446 6.90 3.55 -1.03
N ALA A 447 6.22 2.40 -0.95
CA ALA A 447 6.23 1.37 -1.97
C ALA A 447 5.68 1.86 -3.32
N ASN A 448 4.68 2.74 -3.26
CA ASN A 448 4.22 3.55 -4.36
C ASN A 448 3.70 4.89 -3.81
N PRO A 449 3.34 5.86 -4.67
CA PRO A 449 2.82 7.17 -4.24
C PRO A 449 1.58 7.14 -3.35
N TYR A 450 0.92 5.99 -3.20
CA TYR A 450 -0.31 5.82 -2.41
C TYR A 450 -0.08 5.13 -1.05
N ILE A 451 0.96 4.30 -0.92
CA ILE A 451 1.14 3.37 0.21
C ILE A 451 2.53 3.52 0.83
N LYS A 452 2.53 3.76 2.14
CA LYS A 452 3.68 3.67 3.04
C LYS A 452 3.58 2.41 3.90
N GLY A 453 4.53 1.50 3.78
CA GLY A 453 4.52 0.23 4.49
C GLY A 453 5.51 -0.78 3.93
N ILE A 454 5.00 -1.97 3.66
CA ILE A 454 5.74 -3.06 3.01
C ILE A 454 6.26 -2.55 1.65
N PRO A 455 7.57 -2.70 1.33
CA PRO A 455 8.10 -2.37 0.01
C PRO A 455 7.34 -3.05 -1.13
N SER A 456 7.43 -2.48 -2.34
CA SER A 456 6.67 -2.99 -3.49
C SER A 456 7.01 -4.46 -3.79
N LEU A 457 5.99 -5.28 -4.03
CA LEU A 457 6.20 -6.67 -4.42
C LEU A 457 6.84 -6.77 -5.81
N SER A 458 6.71 -5.75 -6.66
CA SER A 458 7.45 -5.68 -7.92
C SER A 458 8.97 -5.67 -7.70
N ALA A 459 9.45 -5.13 -6.57
CA ALA A 459 10.86 -5.20 -6.20
C ALA A 459 11.29 -6.65 -5.87
N LEU A 460 10.41 -7.46 -5.30
CA LEU A 460 10.64 -8.90 -5.07
C LEU A 460 10.73 -9.65 -6.41
N GLY A 461 9.83 -9.36 -7.36
CA GLY A 461 9.87 -9.91 -8.71
C GLY A 461 11.16 -9.51 -9.45
N GLY A 462 11.49 -8.22 -9.45
CA GLY A 462 12.70 -7.69 -10.08
C GLY A 462 13.99 -8.24 -9.46
N TRP A 463 14.02 -8.42 -8.14
CA TRP A 463 15.15 -9.06 -7.46
C TRP A 463 15.32 -10.52 -7.89
N SER A 464 14.21 -11.28 -7.91
CA SER A 464 14.20 -12.70 -8.29
C SER A 464 14.65 -12.88 -9.74
N HIS A 465 14.19 -12.01 -10.65
CA HIS A 465 14.61 -12.04 -12.04
C HIS A 465 16.08 -11.64 -12.22
N ASN A 466 16.59 -10.65 -11.50
CA ASN A 466 18.01 -10.28 -11.52
C ASN A 466 18.90 -11.44 -11.03
N PHE A 467 18.50 -12.11 -9.95
CA PHE A 467 19.16 -13.31 -9.46
C PHE A 467 19.19 -14.41 -10.54
N GLN A 468 18.03 -14.72 -11.15
CA GLN A 468 17.92 -15.71 -12.22
C GLN A 468 18.91 -15.41 -13.38
N ARG A 469 18.93 -14.15 -13.87
CA ARG A 469 19.84 -13.76 -14.95
C ARG A 469 21.31 -13.95 -14.58
N LYS A 470 21.70 -13.53 -13.38
CA LYS A 470 23.08 -13.69 -12.91
C LYS A 470 23.48 -15.16 -12.81
N VAL A 471 22.61 -16.01 -12.28
CA VAL A 471 22.87 -17.45 -12.19
C VAL A 471 22.98 -18.07 -13.58
N ASN A 472 22.08 -17.75 -14.51
CA ASN A 472 22.13 -18.28 -15.88
C ASN A 472 23.41 -17.87 -16.60
N ASN A 473 23.84 -16.61 -16.41
CA ASN A 473 25.10 -16.13 -16.97
C ASN A 473 26.33 -16.88 -16.42
N ILE A 474 26.31 -17.29 -15.15
CA ILE A 474 27.42 -18.01 -14.51
C ILE A 474 27.41 -19.50 -14.88
N LEU A 475 26.23 -20.14 -14.90
CA LEU A 475 26.10 -21.58 -15.14
C LEU A 475 26.10 -21.95 -16.62
N GLY A 476 25.77 -21.02 -17.51
CA GLY A 476 25.56 -21.30 -18.94
C GLY A 476 24.37 -22.22 -19.21
N THR A 477 23.44 -22.36 -18.25
CA THR A 477 22.23 -23.18 -18.35
C THR A 477 21.01 -22.37 -17.91
N GLU A 478 19.83 -22.75 -18.41
CA GLU A 478 18.58 -22.11 -18.04
C GLU A 478 18.08 -22.60 -16.68
N LEU A 479 18.24 -21.75 -15.66
CA LEU A 479 17.52 -21.83 -14.41
C LEU A 479 16.31 -20.89 -14.49
N THR A 480 15.17 -21.38 -14.03
CA THR A 480 13.91 -20.62 -14.01
C THR A 480 13.39 -20.52 -12.58
N VAL A 481 13.17 -19.28 -12.12
CA VAL A 481 12.54 -19.03 -10.83
C VAL A 481 11.03 -19.15 -11.02
N ILE A 482 10.44 -20.17 -10.39
CA ILE A 482 9.00 -20.45 -10.49
C ILE A 482 8.23 -19.55 -9.51
N GLY A 483 8.79 -19.28 -8.33
CA GLY A 483 8.20 -18.35 -7.39
C GLY A 483 9.09 -18.01 -6.20
N THR A 484 8.73 -16.94 -5.50
CA THR A 484 9.49 -16.41 -4.37
C THR A 484 8.57 -16.17 -3.16
N ALA A 485 8.88 -16.78 -2.02
CA ALA A 485 8.22 -16.48 -0.74
C ALA A 485 9.07 -15.50 0.09
N TRP A 486 8.39 -14.62 0.82
CA TRP A 486 9.02 -13.51 1.53
C TRP A 486 8.66 -13.47 3.01
N PHE A 487 9.67 -13.52 3.87
CA PHE A 487 9.57 -13.38 5.31
C PHE A 487 10.23 -12.09 5.77
N ILE A 488 9.54 -11.27 6.55
CA ILE A 488 10.11 -10.05 7.17
C ILE A 488 10.27 -10.34 8.65
N GLN A 489 11.51 -10.37 9.13
CA GLN A 489 11.84 -10.66 10.51
C GLN A 489 11.82 -9.41 11.39
N ASN A 490 12.46 -8.34 10.94
CA ASN A 490 12.54 -7.04 11.61
C ASN A 490 12.20 -5.94 10.63
N TYR A 491 11.55 -4.86 11.08
CA TYR A 491 11.18 -3.74 10.22
C TYR A 491 11.22 -2.43 11.01
N ASN A 492 12.09 -1.52 10.59
CA ASN A 492 12.27 -0.22 11.21
C ASN A 492 12.12 0.88 10.15
N LEU A 493 11.37 1.94 10.47
CA LEU A 493 11.31 3.12 9.61
C LEU A 493 12.54 3.99 9.89
N VAL A 494 13.24 4.38 8.82
CA VAL A 494 14.36 5.32 8.93
C VAL A 494 13.79 6.70 9.24
N ALA A 495 14.34 7.34 10.27
CA ALA A 495 13.97 8.70 10.65
C ALA A 495 14.74 9.72 9.81
N GLY A 496 14.09 10.86 9.52
CA GLY A 496 14.69 11.94 8.73
C GLY A 496 14.36 11.88 7.24
N LYS A 497 14.98 12.78 6.48
CA LYS A 497 14.83 12.93 5.03
C LYS A 497 16.21 12.84 4.39
N ASN A 498 16.30 12.17 3.24
CA ASN A 498 17.55 12.14 2.48
C ASN A 498 17.86 13.53 1.94
N LEU A 499 19.08 14.00 2.17
CA LEU A 499 19.56 15.23 1.55
C LEU A 499 20.05 14.90 0.14
N PRO A 500 19.53 15.58 -0.89
CA PRO A 500 20.03 15.37 -2.23
C PRO A 500 21.43 15.96 -2.38
N GLU A 501 22.25 15.29 -3.20
CA GLU A 501 23.60 15.75 -3.51
C GLU A 501 23.55 17.16 -4.16
N PRO A 502 24.48 18.05 -3.78
CA PRO A 502 24.65 19.34 -4.44
C PRO A 502 24.94 19.14 -5.93
N SER A 503 24.00 19.56 -6.78
CA SER A 503 24.05 19.30 -8.23
C SER A 503 23.65 20.51 -9.07
N ILE A 504 23.24 21.62 -8.45
CA ILE A 504 22.69 22.78 -9.16
C ILE A 504 23.57 23.99 -8.89
N LEU A 505 24.06 24.69 -9.91
CA LEU A 505 24.71 25.99 -9.73
C LEU A 505 23.71 27.05 -9.28
N THR A 506 24.09 27.89 -8.31
CA THR A 506 23.21 28.96 -7.81
C THR A 506 22.93 30.01 -8.89
N SER A 507 23.91 30.29 -9.74
CA SER A 507 23.79 31.09 -10.97
C SER A 507 24.53 30.39 -12.10
N LYS A 508 23.87 30.22 -13.26
CA LYS A 508 24.51 29.69 -14.48
C LYS A 508 25.38 30.72 -15.21
N ARG A 509 25.24 32.01 -14.88
CA ARG A 509 25.89 33.13 -15.61
C ARG A 509 27.12 33.70 -14.89
N LYS A 510 27.40 33.28 -13.65
CA LYS A 510 28.53 33.76 -12.83
C LYS A 510 29.12 32.58 -12.04
N PRO A 511 30.42 32.61 -11.68
CA PRO A 511 30.99 31.66 -10.72
C PRO A 511 30.15 31.69 -9.44
N SER A 512 29.58 30.54 -9.06
CA SER A 512 28.65 30.47 -7.94
C SER A 512 28.71 29.11 -7.26
N THR A 513 28.28 29.07 -6.00
CA THR A 513 28.24 27.85 -5.21
C THR A 513 27.20 26.87 -5.77
N VAL A 514 27.49 25.58 -5.59
CA VAL A 514 26.56 24.50 -5.91
C VAL A 514 25.58 24.32 -4.75
N LYS A 515 24.30 24.24 -5.07
CA LYS A 515 23.20 23.96 -4.15
C LYS A 515 22.57 22.61 -4.44
N SER A 516 21.99 22.00 -3.40
CA SER A 516 21.19 20.80 -3.51
C SER A 516 19.84 21.06 -4.20
N SER A 517 19.27 20.03 -4.81
CA SER A 517 17.89 20.07 -5.31
C SER A 517 16.88 20.15 -4.16
N GLY A 518 15.60 20.32 -4.49
CA GLY A 518 14.53 20.26 -3.50
C GLY A 518 14.50 18.91 -2.80
N ILE A 519 14.24 18.91 -1.49
CA ILE A 519 14.13 17.69 -0.70
C ILE A 519 12.81 16.99 -1.04
N ILE A 520 12.90 15.77 -1.54
CA ILE A 520 11.75 14.89 -1.74
C ILE A 520 11.60 14.02 -0.49
N ASP A 521 10.43 14.05 0.13
CA ASP A 521 10.12 13.27 1.32
C ASP A 521 9.92 11.78 0.99
N THR A 522 11.03 11.10 0.70
CA THR A 522 11.09 9.66 0.51
C THR A 522 11.06 8.97 1.87
N LYS A 523 10.07 8.11 2.10
CA LYS A 523 10.00 7.32 3.33
C LYS A 523 10.77 6.03 3.11
N LYS A 524 11.81 5.80 3.92
CA LYS A 524 12.66 4.61 3.88
C LYS A 524 12.46 3.68 5.08
N CYS A 525 12.95 2.46 4.96
CA CYS A 525 12.96 1.45 6.02
C CYS A 525 14.20 0.57 5.94
N ASP A 526 14.61 0.11 7.12
CA ASP A 526 15.58 -0.97 7.29
C ASP A 526 14.83 -2.23 7.72
N MET A 527 15.24 -3.37 7.18
CA MET A 527 14.63 -4.65 7.53
C MET A 527 15.62 -5.79 7.52
N THR A 528 15.31 -6.80 8.33
CA THR A 528 15.91 -8.14 8.20
C THR A 528 14.86 -9.03 7.59
N MET A 529 15.21 -9.78 6.54
CA MET A 529 14.27 -10.61 5.81
C MET A 529 14.87 -11.97 5.42
N GLY A 530 13.99 -12.94 5.20
CA GLY A 530 14.32 -14.22 4.59
C GLY A 530 13.59 -14.38 3.26
N LEU A 531 14.25 -15.00 2.29
CA LEU A 531 13.70 -15.28 0.98
C LEU A 531 13.79 -16.77 0.68
N VAL A 532 12.71 -17.33 0.14
CA VAL A 532 12.68 -18.72 -0.34
C VAL A 532 12.34 -18.68 -1.82
N LEU A 533 13.23 -19.20 -2.66
CA LEU A 533 13.01 -19.34 -4.09
C LEU A 533 12.70 -20.80 -4.40
N ARG A 534 11.61 -21.03 -5.15
CA ARG A 534 11.35 -22.32 -5.78
C ARG A 534 11.84 -22.23 -7.22
N VAL A 535 12.73 -23.14 -7.58
CA VAL A 535 13.51 -23.06 -8.81
C VAL A 535 13.41 -24.35 -9.59
N TYR A 536 13.32 -24.22 -10.91
CA TYR A 536 13.45 -25.32 -11.86
C TYR A 536 14.85 -25.28 -12.50
N ILE A 537 15.52 -26.42 -12.54
CA ILE A 537 16.78 -26.62 -13.26
C ILE A 537 16.90 -28.05 -13.76
N ASP A 538 17.42 -28.25 -14.96
CA ASP A 538 17.56 -29.59 -15.55
C ASP A 538 18.57 -30.48 -14.83
N ASN A 539 19.67 -29.89 -14.35
CA ASN A 539 20.71 -30.60 -13.61
C ASN A 539 20.96 -29.92 -12.25
N PRO A 540 20.24 -30.33 -11.20
CA PRO A 540 20.31 -29.69 -9.88
C PRO A 540 21.68 -29.87 -9.20
N GLU A 541 22.45 -30.91 -9.55
CA GLU A 541 23.78 -31.17 -8.97
C GLU A 541 24.81 -30.08 -9.32
N ARG A 542 24.55 -29.30 -10.39
CA ARG A 542 25.39 -28.15 -10.76
C ARG A 542 25.22 -26.96 -9.81
N LEU A 543 24.15 -26.91 -9.02
CA LEU A 543 23.92 -25.81 -8.08
C LEU A 543 24.82 -25.99 -6.85
N GLN A 544 25.79 -25.08 -6.73
CA GLN A 544 26.66 -25.00 -5.56
C GLN A 544 26.41 -23.71 -4.78
N SER A 545 26.53 -23.79 -3.45
CA SER A 545 26.34 -22.63 -2.55
C SER A 545 27.24 -21.45 -2.93
N ALA A 546 28.49 -21.71 -3.34
CA ALA A 546 29.43 -20.66 -3.77
C ALA A 546 28.93 -19.87 -5.00
N LEU A 547 28.38 -20.56 -5.99
CA LEU A 547 27.84 -19.93 -7.22
C LEU A 547 26.61 -19.08 -6.91
N ILE A 548 25.73 -19.60 -6.07
CA ILE A 548 24.52 -18.89 -5.62
C ILE A 548 24.90 -17.61 -4.87
N LYS A 549 25.89 -17.70 -3.98
CA LYS A 549 26.43 -16.54 -3.25
C LYS A 549 27.04 -15.50 -4.20
N ALA A 550 27.76 -15.93 -5.24
CA ALA A 550 28.33 -15.04 -6.24
C ALA A 550 27.26 -14.34 -7.11
N ALA A 551 26.15 -15.02 -7.40
CA ALA A 551 25.03 -14.47 -8.16
C ALA A 551 24.11 -13.55 -7.35
N PHE A 552 24.35 -13.37 -6.05
CA PHE A 552 23.46 -12.62 -5.15
C PHE A 552 23.30 -11.14 -5.57
N PRO A 553 22.07 -10.63 -5.76
CA PRO A 553 21.86 -9.22 -6.05
C PRO A 553 21.99 -8.34 -4.80
N SER A 554 22.72 -7.22 -4.90
CA SER A 554 23.05 -6.33 -3.77
C SER A 554 22.04 -5.20 -3.52
N LYS A 555 20.92 -5.14 -4.25
CA LYS A 555 19.92 -4.08 -4.14
C LYS A 555 18.51 -4.65 -3.97
N PHE A 556 17.70 -4.01 -3.15
CA PHE A 556 16.28 -4.35 -2.97
C PHE A 556 15.45 -3.09 -2.74
N ALA A 557 14.40 -2.89 -3.54
CA ALA A 557 13.47 -1.76 -3.44
C ALA A 557 14.15 -0.37 -3.32
N GLY A 558 15.24 -0.14 -4.06
CA GLY A 558 16.02 1.10 -4.03
C GLY A 558 17.09 1.19 -2.93
N GLY A 559 17.04 0.30 -1.94
CA GLY A 559 18.03 0.19 -0.87
C GLY A 559 19.15 -0.80 -1.18
N CYS A 560 20.10 -0.90 -0.25
CA CYS A 560 21.21 -1.85 -0.29
C CYS A 560 20.85 -3.12 0.48
N MET A 561 21.17 -4.28 -0.09
CA MET A 561 20.95 -5.57 0.54
C MET A 561 22.27 -6.32 0.71
N HIS A 562 22.50 -6.78 1.93
CA HIS A 562 23.68 -7.52 2.32
C HIS A 562 23.30 -8.86 2.95
N PRO A 563 24.14 -9.89 2.78
CA PRO A 563 24.09 -11.05 3.66
C PRO A 563 24.36 -10.63 5.13
N PRO A 564 24.11 -11.52 6.10
CA PRO A 564 24.51 -11.26 7.48
C PRO A 564 26.02 -10.99 7.59
N SER A 565 26.39 -10.33 8.68
CA SER A 565 27.78 -9.94 8.95
C SER A 565 28.71 -11.15 8.91
N LEU A 566 29.88 -11.01 8.29
CA LEU A 566 30.90 -12.06 8.26
C LEU A 566 31.31 -12.49 9.68
N TYR A 567 31.29 -11.55 10.64
CA TYR A 567 31.61 -11.81 12.05
C TYR A 567 30.60 -12.72 12.76
N GLU A 568 29.39 -12.88 12.22
CA GLU A 568 28.37 -13.75 12.81
C GLU A 568 28.54 -15.22 12.42
N ASN A 569 29.43 -15.54 11.45
CA ASN A 569 29.67 -16.90 10.95
C ASN A 569 28.38 -17.69 10.64
N LYS A 570 27.32 -16.99 10.23
CA LYS A 570 26.04 -17.61 9.89
C LYS A 570 26.05 -18.08 8.44
N GLU A 571 25.78 -19.36 8.24
CA GLU A 571 25.42 -19.83 6.90
C GLU A 571 24.04 -19.29 6.55
N TRP A 572 23.99 -18.44 5.53
CA TRP A 572 22.79 -17.70 5.16
C TRP A 572 22.15 -18.15 3.85
N CYS A 573 22.80 -19.08 3.14
CA CYS A 573 22.36 -19.57 1.84
C CYS A 573 22.36 -21.10 1.87
N HIS A 574 21.18 -21.69 1.77
CA HIS A 574 20.97 -23.13 1.84
C HIS A 574 20.21 -23.62 0.61
N ILE A 575 20.52 -24.85 0.22
CA ILE A 575 19.90 -25.56 -0.90
C ILE A 575 19.15 -26.75 -0.32
N TYR A 576 17.87 -26.88 -0.67
CA TYR A 576 17.03 -27.99 -0.24
C TYR A 576 16.42 -28.69 -1.46
N HIS A 577 16.51 -30.01 -1.47
CA HIS A 577 15.86 -30.87 -2.48
C HIS A 577 14.52 -31.41 -1.98
N ASP A 578 14.30 -31.45 -0.66
CA ASP A 578 13.03 -31.85 -0.05
C ASP A 578 12.32 -30.65 0.58
N SER A 579 11.02 -30.53 0.27
CA SER A 579 10.16 -29.49 0.81
C SER A 579 9.89 -29.65 2.31
N ASN A 580 9.88 -30.88 2.85
CA ASN A 580 9.69 -31.11 4.28
C ASN A 580 10.93 -30.70 5.06
N GLU A 581 12.13 -30.99 4.55
CA GLU A 581 13.39 -30.51 5.13
C GLU A 581 13.43 -28.98 5.21
N LEU A 582 13.14 -28.30 4.09
CA LEU A 582 13.02 -26.83 4.07
C LEU A 582 12.00 -26.35 5.12
N PHE A 583 10.79 -26.91 5.11
CA PHE A 583 9.74 -26.47 6.01
C PHE A 583 10.08 -26.75 7.48
N SER A 584 10.85 -27.80 7.78
CA SER A 584 11.34 -28.07 9.13
C SER A 584 12.16 -26.90 9.69
N LYS A 585 12.89 -26.18 8.82
CA LYS A 585 13.64 -24.96 9.16
C LYS A 585 12.74 -23.73 9.20
N LEU A 586 11.92 -23.53 8.17
CA LEU A 586 11.02 -22.37 8.09
C LEU A 586 9.97 -22.34 9.22
N SER A 587 9.52 -23.51 9.65
CA SER A 587 8.58 -23.65 10.75
C SER A 587 9.16 -23.14 12.07
N ARG A 588 10.49 -23.04 12.22
CA ARG A 588 11.18 -22.58 13.42
C ARG A 588 11.49 -21.09 13.45
N LEU A 589 11.10 -20.36 12.41
CA LEU A 589 11.33 -18.92 12.37
C LEU A 589 10.71 -18.20 13.58
N PRO A 590 11.38 -17.16 14.09
CA PRO A 590 10.97 -16.51 15.32
C PRO A 590 9.62 -15.80 15.15
N ARG A 591 8.79 -15.84 16.20
CA ARG A 591 7.44 -15.23 16.21
C ARG A 591 7.39 -13.72 15.91
N ASN A 592 8.51 -13.03 16.02
CA ASN A 592 8.58 -11.57 15.95
C ASN A 592 8.41 -11.07 14.50
N GLY A 593 8.68 -11.92 13.51
CA GLY A 593 8.48 -11.62 12.10
C GLY A 593 7.11 -12.01 11.55
N CYS A 594 6.90 -11.71 10.26
CA CYS A 594 5.73 -12.14 9.52
C CYS A 594 6.07 -12.54 8.08
N TRP A 595 5.35 -13.53 7.58
CA TRP A 595 5.35 -13.87 6.17
C TRP A 595 4.37 -12.98 5.39
N VAL A 596 4.77 -12.55 4.20
CA VAL A 596 3.93 -11.76 3.29
C VAL A 596 3.29 -12.68 2.26
N TYR A 597 2.03 -13.04 2.47
CA TYR A 597 1.28 -13.96 1.61
C TYR A 597 0.34 -13.21 0.67
N PRO A 598 0.09 -13.73 -0.55
CA PRO A 598 -1.08 -13.39 -1.33
C PRO A 598 -2.37 -13.51 -0.51
N SER A 599 -3.33 -12.63 -0.80
CA SER A 599 -4.64 -12.64 -0.16
C SER A 599 -5.68 -13.32 -1.03
N ASP A 600 -6.39 -14.31 -0.47
CA ASP A 600 -7.61 -14.87 -1.08
C ASP A 600 -8.77 -13.84 -1.11
N LYS A 601 -8.69 -12.78 -0.28
CA LYS A 601 -9.66 -11.67 -0.29
C LYS A 601 -9.20 -10.57 -1.24
N THR A 602 -10.15 -10.08 -2.02
CA THR A 602 -9.96 -8.98 -2.96
C THR A 602 -10.70 -7.72 -2.51
N ALA A 603 -10.23 -6.57 -2.97
CA ALA A 603 -10.93 -5.30 -2.89
C ALA A 603 -10.77 -4.61 -4.25
N ASP A 604 -11.88 -4.07 -4.77
CA ASP A 604 -11.92 -3.51 -6.12
C ASP A 604 -11.93 -1.98 -6.10
N ASN A 605 -12.18 -1.36 -4.94
CA ASN A 605 -12.10 0.08 -4.73
C ASN A 605 -11.63 0.42 -3.31
N LEU A 606 -11.32 1.70 -3.07
CA LEU A 606 -10.75 2.15 -1.79
C LEU A 606 -11.74 2.08 -0.61
N GLU A 607 -13.04 2.23 -0.83
CA GLU A 607 -14.06 2.04 0.20
C GLU A 607 -14.13 0.58 0.66
N GLN A 608 -14.24 -0.35 -0.29
CA GLN A 608 -14.26 -1.78 -0.02
C GLN A 608 -12.95 -2.21 0.65
N LEU A 609 -11.82 -1.62 0.26
CA LEU A 609 -10.54 -1.82 0.92
C LEU A 609 -10.63 -1.39 2.39
N ALA A 610 -11.10 -0.18 2.68
CA ALA A 610 -11.23 0.33 4.04
C ALA A 610 -12.10 -0.59 4.92
N ASP A 611 -13.23 -1.06 4.41
CA ASP A 611 -14.11 -1.97 5.13
C ASP A 611 -13.48 -3.36 5.34
N THR A 612 -12.75 -3.86 4.34
CA THR A 612 -12.04 -5.14 4.43
C THR A 612 -10.91 -5.10 5.47
N LEU A 613 -10.18 -4.00 5.55
CA LEU A 613 -9.10 -3.78 6.52
C LEU A 613 -9.62 -3.63 7.95
N LYS A 614 -10.83 -3.07 8.14
CA LYS A 614 -11.50 -3.03 9.46
C LYS A 614 -11.85 -4.43 9.96
N LEU A 615 -12.28 -5.31 9.05
CA LEU A 615 -12.69 -6.69 9.39
C LEU A 615 -11.51 -7.62 9.65
N ASN A 616 -10.37 -7.42 8.98
CA ASN A 616 -9.18 -8.24 9.21
C ASN A 616 -7.91 -7.38 9.32
N PRO A 617 -7.42 -7.13 10.54
CA PRO A 617 -6.22 -6.33 10.78
C PRO A 617 -4.91 -6.91 10.23
N ARG A 618 -4.86 -8.23 9.92
CA ARG A 618 -3.69 -8.88 9.32
C ARG A 618 -3.57 -8.61 7.81
N LEU A 619 -4.67 -8.21 7.16
CA LEU A 619 -4.61 -7.73 5.79
C LEU A 619 -3.94 -6.36 5.75
N LYS A 620 -3.06 -6.17 4.77
CA LYS A 620 -2.41 -4.90 4.47
C LYS A 620 -2.57 -4.59 2.99
N PRO A 621 -2.83 -3.33 2.61
CA PRO A 621 -2.63 -2.91 1.24
C PRO A 621 -1.13 -2.94 0.91
N ALA A 622 -0.79 -3.41 -0.29
CA ALA A 622 0.56 -3.43 -0.82
C ALA A 622 0.57 -3.04 -2.31
N SER A 623 1.74 -2.63 -2.81
CA SER A 623 1.95 -2.42 -4.24
C SER A 623 2.17 -3.77 -4.92
N LEU A 624 1.21 -4.19 -5.76
CA LEU A 624 1.28 -5.46 -6.49
C LEU A 624 2.11 -5.35 -7.78
N GLY A 625 2.19 -4.17 -8.39
CA GLY A 625 2.83 -3.98 -9.68
C GLY A 625 2.28 -2.76 -10.40
N PHE A 626 2.09 -2.87 -11.71
CA PHE A 626 1.73 -1.77 -12.60
C PHE A 626 0.64 -2.18 -13.61
N VAL A 627 -0.17 -1.23 -14.04
CA VAL A 627 -1.12 -1.38 -15.16
C VAL A 627 -0.80 -0.32 -16.19
N ALA A 628 -0.51 -0.71 -17.43
CA ALA A 628 -0.16 0.21 -18.51
C ALA A 628 -1.36 1.12 -18.86
N LEU A 629 -1.06 2.39 -19.10
CA LEU A 629 -2.05 3.42 -19.48
C LEU A 629 -2.21 3.53 -21.00
N GLU A 630 -1.23 2.99 -21.74
CA GLU A 630 -1.15 3.00 -23.19
C GLU A 630 -0.46 1.71 -23.66
N PRO A 631 -0.63 1.32 -24.94
CA PRO A 631 0.16 0.27 -25.56
C PRO A 631 1.65 0.59 -25.56
N MET A 632 2.48 -0.46 -25.48
CA MET A 632 3.93 -0.34 -25.56
C MET A 632 4.36 0.17 -26.94
N LYS A 633 5.19 1.21 -26.97
CA LYS A 633 5.67 1.83 -28.22
C LYS A 633 7.08 2.36 -28.05
N TYR A 634 7.74 2.65 -29.17
CA TYR A 634 9.01 3.37 -29.15
C TYR A 634 8.81 4.79 -28.62
N ARG A 635 9.74 5.21 -27.75
CA ARG A 635 9.72 6.55 -27.16
C ARG A 635 11.14 7.06 -26.98
N GLU A 636 11.36 8.33 -27.31
CA GLU A 636 12.67 8.95 -27.10
C GLU A 636 13.02 8.98 -25.61
N ASN A 637 14.31 8.81 -25.30
CA ASN A 637 14.87 8.75 -23.93
C ASN A 637 14.36 7.59 -23.06
N ALA A 638 13.69 6.59 -23.64
CA ALA A 638 13.39 5.34 -22.95
C ALA A 638 14.67 4.51 -22.74
N ILE A 639 14.76 3.81 -21.60
CA ILE A 639 15.92 2.93 -21.30
C ILE A 639 15.91 1.60 -22.08
N ALA A 640 14.81 1.30 -22.78
CA ALA A 640 14.63 0.12 -23.62
C ALA A 640 13.88 0.52 -24.89
N ASP A 641 13.90 -0.34 -25.89
CA ASP A 641 13.27 -0.10 -27.20
C ASP A 641 11.77 0.19 -27.08
N LEU A 642 11.07 -0.61 -26.28
CA LEU A 642 9.65 -0.43 -26.01
C LEU A 642 9.44 0.29 -24.68
N HIS A 643 8.46 1.18 -24.64
CA HIS A 643 8.09 1.95 -23.45
C HIS A 643 6.58 2.12 -23.30
N CYS A 644 6.11 2.15 -22.05
CA CYS A 644 4.76 2.64 -21.72
C CYS A 644 4.73 3.40 -20.39
N TYR A 645 3.82 4.38 -20.26
CA TYR A 645 3.42 4.90 -18.95
C TYR A 645 2.47 3.94 -18.24
N ALA A 646 2.62 3.77 -16.93
CA ALA A 646 1.80 2.85 -16.15
C ALA A 646 1.37 3.42 -14.80
N GLU A 647 0.20 3.00 -14.32
CA GLU A 647 -0.29 3.33 -12.99
C GLU A 647 0.15 2.26 -11.97
N PRO A 648 0.66 2.65 -10.78
CA PRO A 648 0.91 1.70 -9.69
C PRO A 648 -0.37 1.05 -9.17
N ALA A 649 -0.37 -0.28 -9.15
CA ALA A 649 -1.50 -1.09 -8.73
C ALA A 649 -1.48 -1.37 -7.23
N ILE A 650 -2.63 -1.20 -6.56
CA ILE A 650 -2.82 -1.50 -5.14
C ILE A 650 -3.58 -2.81 -5.00
N GLY A 651 -3.11 -3.71 -4.13
CA GLY A 651 -3.85 -4.92 -3.78
C GLY A 651 -3.67 -5.29 -2.32
N LEU A 652 -4.15 -6.47 -1.95
CA LEU A 652 -4.15 -6.96 -0.56
C LEU A 652 -3.15 -8.09 -0.36
N VAL A 653 -2.41 -8.01 0.75
CA VAL A 653 -1.54 -9.08 1.26
C VAL A 653 -1.96 -9.48 2.66
N ASN A 654 -1.71 -10.73 3.01
CA ASN A 654 -1.82 -11.23 4.37
C ASN A 654 -0.44 -11.22 5.04
N CYS A 655 -0.31 -10.52 6.16
CA CYS A 655 0.84 -10.70 7.04
C CYS A 655 0.54 -11.81 8.04
N ILE A 656 1.18 -12.96 7.86
CA ILE A 656 0.91 -14.19 8.63
C ILE A 656 2.07 -14.47 9.58
N SER A 657 1.77 -14.78 10.85
CA SER A 657 2.81 -15.15 11.82
C SER A 657 3.42 -16.53 11.47
N PRO A 658 4.71 -16.76 11.72
CA PRO A 658 5.36 -18.05 11.51
C PRO A 658 4.64 -19.23 12.18
N ILE A 659 3.98 -18.98 13.30
CA ILE A 659 3.24 -20.00 14.06
C ILE A 659 1.95 -20.36 13.35
N THR A 660 1.27 -19.38 12.75
CA THR A 660 0.11 -19.68 11.91
C THR A 660 0.53 -20.51 10.69
N VAL A 661 1.68 -20.19 10.08
CA VAL A 661 2.26 -20.98 8.98
C VAL A 661 2.57 -22.41 9.44
N ARG A 662 3.21 -22.57 10.60
CA ARG A 662 3.52 -23.87 11.21
C ARG A 662 2.25 -24.70 11.41
N LEU A 663 1.19 -24.12 11.97
CA LEU A 663 -0.08 -24.81 12.21
C LEU A 663 -0.81 -25.20 10.92
N ASN A 664 -0.60 -24.47 9.83
CA ASN A 664 -1.21 -24.76 8.53
C ASN A 664 -0.47 -25.84 7.72
N GLY A 665 0.77 -26.18 8.10
CA GLY A 665 1.55 -27.24 7.50
C GLY A 665 2.22 -26.91 6.15
N VAL A 666 3.05 -27.84 5.67
CA VAL A 666 3.91 -27.70 4.48
C VAL A 666 3.09 -27.44 3.21
N LYS A 667 2.02 -28.23 2.99
CA LYS A 667 1.18 -28.13 1.80
C LYS A 667 0.58 -26.74 1.63
N SER A 668 0.12 -26.15 2.73
CA SER A 668 -0.45 -24.80 2.72
C SER A 668 0.61 -23.75 2.40
N PHE A 669 1.82 -23.89 2.95
CA PHE A 669 2.95 -23.01 2.66
C PHE A 669 3.31 -23.05 1.17
N LEU A 670 3.53 -24.23 0.60
CA LEU A 670 3.91 -24.37 -0.81
C LEU A 670 2.85 -23.79 -1.75
N ASN A 671 1.57 -24.04 -1.48
CA ASN A 671 0.50 -23.57 -2.37
C ASN A 671 0.16 -22.08 -2.23
N LYS A 672 0.54 -21.43 -1.11
CA LYS A 672 0.07 -20.08 -0.79
C LYS A 672 1.13 -19.05 -0.53
N ALA A 673 2.38 -19.42 -0.22
CA ALA A 673 3.40 -18.45 0.20
C ALA A 673 4.12 -17.77 -0.97
N PHE A 674 4.13 -18.41 -2.14
CA PHE A 674 5.00 -18.02 -3.25
C PHE A 674 4.34 -16.98 -4.17
N TRP A 675 5.13 -15.97 -4.51
CA TRP A 675 4.79 -14.92 -5.45
C TRP A 675 5.46 -15.15 -6.81
N GLN A 676 4.76 -14.80 -7.88
CA GLN A 676 5.29 -14.79 -9.24
C GLN A 676 4.85 -13.50 -9.94
N LEU A 677 5.76 -12.89 -10.71
CA LEU A 677 5.39 -11.79 -11.60
C LEU A 677 4.64 -12.38 -12.78
N ASN A 678 3.38 -11.98 -12.95
CA ASN A 678 2.55 -12.40 -14.07
C ASN A 678 2.16 -11.17 -14.88
N ILE A 679 2.30 -11.29 -16.20
CA ILE A 679 2.01 -10.22 -17.14
C ILE A 679 0.87 -10.70 -18.04
N GLU A 680 -0.30 -10.10 -17.86
CA GLU A 680 -1.50 -10.40 -18.62
C GLU A 680 -1.98 -9.12 -19.29
N LYS A 681 -1.95 -9.09 -20.64
CA LYS A 681 -2.29 -7.91 -21.44
C LYS A 681 -1.46 -6.70 -21.00
N ASP A 682 -2.10 -5.71 -20.40
CA ASP A 682 -1.55 -4.44 -19.98
C ASP A 682 -1.18 -4.43 -18.48
N ALA A 683 -1.47 -5.52 -17.76
CA ALA A 683 -1.24 -5.62 -16.31
C ALA A 683 0.00 -6.45 -15.98
N MET A 684 0.95 -5.82 -15.29
CA MET A 684 2.21 -6.40 -14.81
C MET A 684 2.14 -6.54 -13.29
N LEU A 685 1.62 -7.67 -12.80
CA LEU A 685 1.21 -7.82 -11.40
C LEU A 685 1.85 -9.04 -10.74
N MET A 686 2.27 -8.86 -9.48
CA MET A 686 2.64 -9.98 -8.63
C MET A 686 1.39 -10.75 -8.20
N LYS A 687 1.33 -12.04 -8.53
CA LYS A 687 0.24 -12.95 -8.19
C LYS A 687 0.78 -14.15 -7.40
N ILE A 688 -0.14 -14.94 -6.85
CA ILE A 688 0.18 -16.24 -6.28
C ILE A 688 0.76 -17.15 -7.37
N ALA A 689 1.91 -17.75 -7.10
CA ALA A 689 2.48 -18.77 -7.98
C ALA A 689 1.57 -20.00 -7.93
N LYS A 690 1.13 -20.47 -9.10
CA LYS A 690 0.38 -21.73 -9.23
C LYS A 690 1.33 -22.79 -9.72
N PHE A 691 1.39 -23.87 -8.95
CA PHE A 691 2.19 -25.05 -9.27
C PHE A 691 1.18 -26.15 -9.61
N GLU A 692 0.92 -26.35 -10.90
CA GLU A 692 0.10 -27.46 -11.41
C GLU A 692 1.00 -28.58 -11.90
#